data_AF-A0A8C2TBG2-F1
#
_entry.id   AF-A0A8C2TBG2-F1
#
_cell.length_a   1.000
_cell.length_b   1.000
_cell.length_c   1.000
_cell.angle_alpha   90.00
_cell.angle_beta   90.00
_cell.angle_gamma   90.00
#
_symmetry.space_group_name_H-M   'P 1'
#
loop_
_entity.id
_entity.type
_entity.pdbx_description
1 polymer ?
#
loop_
_entity_poly.entity_id
_entity_poly.type
_entity_poly.pdbx_seq_one_letter_code
_entity_poly.pdbx_strand_id
1 'polypeptide(L)'
;MKGDDGIENVAFEPPTPDFGRRRASPAGAGAAAEASSVAAEEGPCGWGRCTPEVLQLCNNPKGYLTAYSMLAIFQGIVVNGLINISITTIEKRYELSSSLAGLISASYDISFCVLSLFVSFFGERLHKPRCLAFSAFMLGLGSLVFSLPHFSSGKYHYGAKVEDTCQISGASSTNSTCSASTKSSLFSYLYIFILGQLLLGVGGTPLYTLGTAFIDDCVPKHKSSLYIGIGYAMSLLGPAFGYVLGAQLLNIYIDIKIPESAQMDRDDPRWLGAWWIGFLVCFFAIWFLIIPFSCFPKYLPGTAKIQAEKVSETHNDGSEALVETKNIGKSFKDFPIALLILLKNPVLMSLILASTSEALVATGFATFLPKFIENQFGMTSSYSATLGGLVLVPAAALGQVISGILVSKYKMDCKNIIKFIIGTCSVAFLLNTTFLVAKCGNEPFAGVSETYNGTGMLRNLTAPCNANCRCSSSRYYPVCGRDEVQYFSSCFAGCASYKLINKKKTYHNCSCIGKPRRENVSEDFHFEAVSGKCPTRCKNLTLFLIFFFLAVIFTFMAVTPSTVAVLRCVPDKQRSFALGVQSVFLRLLGTVPGPILFGFAIDSSCSLWDINECKTKGACWVYDNEKMAYLLMSISAACKSITVIFVVMAVFFYKPPPPRPALPREDSEMIPHLPCSLQKNQNDIRPTQQIT
;
A
#
# COMPACT_ATOMS: atom_id res chain seq x y z
N MET A 1 82.89 50.79 28.20
CA MET A 1 83.74 49.77 28.87
C MET A 1 82.77 48.74 29.46
N LYS A 2 82.43 47.67 28.71
CA LYS A 2 82.98 46.27 28.74
C LYS A 2 82.71 45.57 30.09
N GLY A 3 82.21 44.33 30.20
CA GLY A 3 81.83 43.23 29.28
C GLY A 3 80.99 42.21 30.11
N ASP A 4 80.00 41.51 29.54
CA ASP A 4 80.07 40.21 28.82
C ASP A 4 80.03 39.00 29.78
N ASP A 5 79.06 38.10 29.57
CA ASP A 5 79.18 36.64 29.75
C ASP A 5 77.84 35.91 29.52
N GLY A 6 77.90 34.81 28.77
CA GLY A 6 76.82 33.87 28.56
C GLY A 6 77.29 32.45 28.20
N ILE A 7 76.35 31.51 28.39
CA ILE A 7 76.22 30.15 27.83
C ILE A 7 76.89 28.98 28.56
N GLU A 8 76.08 27.98 28.94
CA GLU A 8 76.39 26.54 28.74
C GLU A 8 75.14 25.62 28.80
N ASN A 9 75.12 24.58 27.95
CA ASN A 9 74.13 23.49 27.81
C ASN A 9 74.67 22.19 28.44
N VAL A 10 73.82 21.29 28.98
CA VAL A 10 74.12 19.82 29.08
C VAL A 10 72.82 18.97 29.00
N ALA A 11 72.97 17.74 28.47
CA ALA A 11 71.99 16.78 27.97
C ALA A 11 71.50 15.66 28.94
N PHE A 12 70.42 15.00 28.49
CA PHE A 12 69.82 13.66 28.71
C PHE A 12 70.42 12.58 29.64
N GLU A 13 69.57 11.91 30.46
CA GLU A 13 69.15 10.47 30.39
C GLU A 13 68.01 10.11 31.44
N PRO A 14 67.35 8.91 31.47
CA PRO A 14 65.88 8.74 31.31
C PRO A 14 65.13 8.09 32.52
N PRO A 15 63.79 7.87 32.47
CA PRO A 15 63.10 6.97 33.39
C PRO A 15 62.43 5.73 32.75
N THR A 16 62.29 4.74 33.65
CA THR A 16 61.86 3.33 33.62
C THR A 16 60.55 2.92 32.92
N PRO A 17 60.36 1.61 32.61
CA PRO A 17 59.17 1.08 31.95
C PRO A 17 58.07 0.71 32.96
N ASP A 18 56.82 1.08 32.67
CA ASP A 18 55.64 0.61 33.42
C ASP A 18 54.77 -0.33 32.57
N PHE A 19 54.44 -1.48 33.16
CA PHE A 19 53.67 -2.57 32.59
C PHE A 19 52.17 -2.27 32.67
N GLY A 20 51.56 -1.77 31.60
CA GLY A 20 50.12 -1.52 31.50
C GLY A 20 49.41 -2.46 30.53
N ARG A 21 48.90 -3.60 31.01
CA ARG A 21 47.91 -4.45 30.30
C ARG A 21 46.68 -3.61 29.92
N ARG A 22 46.57 -3.16 28.67
CA ARG A 22 45.32 -2.56 28.13
C ARG A 22 44.29 -3.66 27.88
N ARG A 23 43.31 -3.76 28.76
CA ARG A 23 42.09 -4.56 28.58
C ARG A 23 41.29 -3.94 27.42
N ALA A 24 41.11 -4.68 26.33
CA ALA A 24 40.25 -4.27 25.23
C ALA A 24 38.83 -3.95 25.76
N SER A 25 38.24 -2.87 25.28
CA SER A 25 36.89 -2.45 25.67
C SER A 25 35.87 -3.51 25.24
N PRO A 26 34.87 -3.89 26.08
CA PRO A 26 33.94 -4.99 25.80
C PRO A 26 33.21 -4.89 24.46
N ALA A 27 32.92 -3.66 24.00
CA ALA A 27 32.21 -3.40 22.75
C ALA A 27 33.04 -3.73 21.48
N GLY A 28 34.38 -3.68 21.55
CA GLY A 28 35.25 -4.01 20.41
C GLY A 28 35.38 -5.51 20.18
N ALA A 29 35.35 -6.31 21.26
CA ALA A 29 35.37 -7.76 21.19
C ALA A 29 34.03 -8.34 20.67
N GLY A 30 32.91 -7.70 21.00
CA GLY A 30 31.57 -8.10 20.54
C GLY A 30 31.39 -7.99 19.02
N ALA A 31 31.75 -6.84 18.44
CA ALA A 31 31.62 -6.61 16.99
C ALA A 31 32.53 -7.51 16.14
N ALA A 32 33.75 -7.80 16.60
CA ALA A 32 34.67 -8.71 15.93
C ALA A 32 34.20 -10.18 15.99
N ALA A 33 33.62 -10.60 17.14
CA ALA A 33 33.02 -11.93 17.29
C ALA A 33 31.73 -12.08 16.47
N GLU A 34 30.97 -11.01 16.28
CA GLU A 34 29.76 -11.00 15.45
C GLU A 34 30.09 -11.06 13.97
N ALA A 35 31.06 -10.25 13.51
CA ALA A 35 31.54 -10.31 12.13
C ALA A 35 32.12 -11.69 11.76
N SER A 36 32.82 -12.36 12.67
CA SER A 36 33.33 -13.71 12.44
C SER A 36 32.21 -14.77 12.40
N SER A 37 31.16 -14.63 13.20
CA SER A 37 29.98 -15.52 13.15
C SER A 37 29.20 -15.38 11.84
N VAL A 38 29.08 -14.15 11.31
CA VAL A 38 28.38 -13.87 10.05
C VAL A 38 29.19 -14.36 8.85
N ALA A 39 30.52 -14.20 8.89
CA ALA A 39 31.41 -14.73 7.87
C ALA A 39 31.29 -16.26 7.72
N ALA A 40 31.05 -16.98 8.83
CA ALA A 40 30.83 -18.42 8.83
C ALA A 40 29.48 -18.86 8.25
N GLU A 41 28.51 -17.95 8.15
CA GLU A 41 27.16 -18.20 7.63
C GLU A 41 26.95 -17.61 6.20
N GLU A 42 27.98 -17.00 5.62
CA GLU A 42 28.03 -16.70 4.19
C GLU A 42 28.18 -17.98 3.37
N GLY A 43 27.55 -18.04 2.19
CA GLY A 43 27.62 -19.25 1.38
C GLY A 43 27.23 -19.09 -0.09
N PRO A 44 27.51 -20.13 -0.89
CA PRO A 44 27.04 -20.21 -2.27
C PRO A 44 25.51 -20.36 -2.33
N CYS A 45 24.91 -19.87 -3.41
CA CYS A 45 23.48 -20.02 -3.67
C CYS A 45 23.17 -21.46 -4.12
N GLY A 46 22.28 -22.17 -3.43
CA GLY A 46 21.94 -23.55 -3.78
C GLY A 46 21.31 -24.39 -2.66
N TRP A 47 21.20 -25.69 -2.90
CA TRP A 47 20.61 -26.65 -1.95
C TRP A 47 21.66 -27.63 -1.45
N GLY A 48 22.08 -27.45 -0.20
CA GLY A 48 23.10 -28.31 0.41
C GLY A 48 24.39 -28.31 -0.41
N ARG A 49 24.72 -29.44 -1.04
CA ARG A 49 25.91 -29.58 -1.90
C ARG A 49 25.68 -29.20 -3.37
N CYS A 50 24.44 -28.96 -3.78
CA CYS A 50 24.10 -28.60 -5.16
C CYS A 50 24.11 -27.06 -5.32
N THR A 51 25.20 -26.52 -5.84
CA THR A 51 25.41 -25.07 -6.03
C THR A 51 25.72 -24.76 -7.49
N PRO A 52 24.73 -24.77 -8.39
CA PRO A 52 24.96 -24.59 -9.83
C PRO A 52 25.49 -23.18 -10.15
N GLU A 53 26.39 -23.08 -11.13
CA GLU A 53 27.07 -21.83 -11.50
C GLU A 53 26.11 -20.73 -11.97
N VAL A 54 25.04 -21.11 -12.70
CA VAL A 54 24.03 -20.17 -13.19
C VAL A 54 23.32 -19.44 -12.04
N LEU A 55 23.09 -20.11 -10.91
CA LEU A 55 22.44 -19.49 -9.74
C LEU A 55 23.38 -18.57 -8.96
N GLN A 56 24.71 -18.73 -9.09
CA GLN A 56 25.68 -17.84 -8.45
C GLN A 56 25.65 -16.42 -9.02
N LEU A 57 25.24 -16.26 -10.30
CA LEU A 57 25.07 -14.94 -10.91
C LEU A 57 24.08 -14.05 -10.13
N CYS A 58 23.07 -14.68 -9.52
CA CYS A 58 22.06 -14.01 -8.71
C CYS A 58 22.45 -13.89 -7.23
N ASN A 59 23.58 -14.46 -6.78
CA ASN A 59 24.03 -14.46 -5.38
C ASN A 59 24.64 -13.11 -4.97
N ASN A 60 23.86 -12.05 -5.11
CA ASN A 60 24.24 -10.69 -4.75
C ASN A 60 22.98 -9.88 -4.38
N PRO A 61 23.11 -8.68 -3.78
CA PRO A 61 21.95 -7.90 -3.35
C PRO A 61 20.98 -7.53 -4.48
N LYS A 62 21.45 -7.40 -5.72
CA LYS A 62 20.58 -7.08 -6.87
C LYS A 62 19.71 -8.27 -7.23
N GLY A 63 20.27 -9.47 -7.29
CA GLY A 63 19.53 -10.71 -7.56
C GLY A 63 18.46 -10.96 -6.49
N TYR A 64 18.80 -10.75 -5.21
CA TYR A 64 17.81 -10.82 -4.13
C TYR A 64 16.71 -9.77 -4.29
N LEU A 65 17.08 -8.51 -4.58
CA LEU A 65 16.11 -7.43 -4.80
C LEU A 65 15.14 -7.76 -5.95
N THR A 66 15.62 -8.34 -7.04
CA THR A 66 14.75 -8.76 -8.15
C THR A 66 13.72 -9.81 -7.71
N ALA A 67 14.14 -10.85 -6.98
CA ALA A 67 13.22 -11.86 -6.46
C ALA A 67 12.22 -11.26 -5.45
N TYR A 68 12.71 -10.41 -4.54
CA TYR A 68 11.91 -9.66 -3.57
C TYR A 68 10.84 -8.80 -4.25
N SER A 69 11.25 -7.99 -5.23
CA SER A 69 10.36 -7.11 -5.98
C SER A 69 9.31 -7.90 -6.76
N MET A 70 9.67 -9.03 -7.38
CA MET A 70 8.71 -9.89 -8.08
C MET A 70 7.65 -10.44 -7.10
N LEU A 71 8.08 -10.93 -5.93
CA LEU A 71 7.16 -11.42 -4.92
C LEU A 71 6.23 -10.31 -4.41
N ALA A 72 6.76 -9.10 -4.21
CA ALA A 72 5.99 -7.93 -3.79
C ALA A 72 4.97 -7.47 -4.83
N ILE A 73 5.33 -7.51 -6.12
CA ILE A 73 4.39 -7.23 -7.23
C ILE A 73 3.25 -8.24 -7.20
N PHE A 74 3.53 -9.55 -7.14
CA PHE A 74 2.49 -10.56 -7.15
C PHE A 74 1.60 -10.50 -5.90
N GLN A 75 2.18 -10.26 -4.72
CA GLN A 75 1.41 -10.02 -3.51
C GLN A 75 0.46 -8.82 -3.70
N GLY A 76 0.95 -7.72 -4.28
CA GLY A 76 0.14 -6.54 -4.59
C GLY A 76 -0.95 -6.81 -5.63
N ILE A 77 -0.65 -7.55 -6.70
CA ILE A 77 -1.60 -7.97 -7.75
C ILE A 77 -2.76 -8.73 -7.12
N VAL A 78 -2.47 -9.74 -6.30
CA VAL A 78 -3.50 -10.61 -5.72
C VAL A 78 -4.30 -9.86 -4.66
N VAL A 79 -3.64 -9.34 -3.62
CA VAL A 79 -4.30 -8.84 -2.41
C VAL A 79 -4.99 -7.49 -2.64
N ASN A 80 -4.29 -6.57 -3.30
CA ASN A 80 -4.74 -5.19 -3.44
C ASN A 80 -5.35 -4.87 -4.81
N GLY A 81 -5.17 -5.75 -5.81
CA GLY A 81 -5.74 -5.60 -7.15
C GLY A 81 -6.91 -6.54 -7.41
N LEU A 82 -6.63 -7.82 -7.64
CA LEU A 82 -7.59 -8.85 -8.06
C LEU A 82 -8.72 -9.04 -7.05
N ILE A 83 -8.42 -9.07 -5.74
CA ILE A 83 -9.47 -9.19 -4.72
C ILE A 83 -10.40 -7.99 -4.78
N ASN A 84 -9.85 -6.78 -4.70
CA ASN A 84 -10.62 -5.55 -4.63
C ASN A 84 -11.51 -5.35 -5.87
N ILE A 85 -11.02 -5.65 -7.07
CA ILE A 85 -11.84 -5.55 -8.29
C ILE A 85 -12.89 -6.66 -8.40
N SER A 86 -12.67 -7.82 -7.76
CA SER A 86 -13.58 -8.96 -7.81
C SER A 86 -14.69 -8.91 -6.76
N ILE A 87 -14.59 -8.04 -5.74
CA ILE A 87 -15.56 -7.95 -4.63
C ILE A 87 -17.00 -7.85 -5.13
N THR A 88 -17.29 -6.92 -6.05
CA THR A 88 -18.67 -6.70 -6.54
C THR A 88 -19.22 -7.90 -7.30
N THR A 89 -18.35 -8.63 -8.00
CA THR A 89 -18.73 -9.86 -8.71
C THR A 89 -19.02 -10.99 -7.72
N ILE A 90 -18.21 -11.10 -6.66
CA ILE A 90 -18.38 -12.08 -5.58
C ILE A 90 -19.66 -11.80 -4.77
N GLU A 91 -19.90 -10.53 -4.41
CA GLU A 91 -21.14 -10.09 -3.75
C GLU A 91 -22.37 -10.55 -4.52
N LYS A 92 -22.41 -10.27 -5.83
CA LYS A 92 -23.52 -10.64 -6.70
C LYS A 92 -23.63 -12.16 -6.91
N ARG A 93 -22.51 -12.89 -7.06
CA ARG A 93 -22.53 -14.33 -7.34
C ARG A 93 -22.97 -15.17 -6.13
N TYR A 94 -22.52 -14.79 -4.94
CA TYR A 94 -22.71 -15.53 -3.68
C TYR A 94 -23.72 -14.88 -2.74
N GLU A 95 -24.43 -13.84 -3.22
CA GLU A 95 -25.49 -13.14 -2.48
C GLU A 95 -25.00 -12.60 -1.13
N LEU A 96 -23.76 -12.09 -1.11
CA LEU A 96 -23.15 -11.53 0.10
C LEU A 96 -23.52 -10.06 0.27
N SER A 97 -23.76 -9.65 1.51
CA SER A 97 -23.83 -8.23 1.85
C SER A 97 -22.46 -7.58 1.75
N SER A 98 -22.42 -6.28 1.47
CA SER A 98 -21.14 -5.54 1.38
C SER A 98 -20.35 -5.51 2.67
N SER A 99 -21.01 -5.64 3.83
CA SER A 99 -20.32 -5.81 5.12
C SER A 99 -19.52 -7.12 5.19
N LEU A 100 -20.05 -8.22 4.65
CA LEU A 100 -19.38 -9.52 4.63
C LEU A 100 -18.29 -9.56 3.56
N ALA A 101 -18.51 -8.93 2.41
CA ALA A 101 -17.47 -8.78 1.40
C ALA A 101 -16.32 -7.88 1.90
N GLY A 102 -16.63 -6.83 2.66
CA GLY A 102 -15.64 -6.04 3.38
C GLY A 102 -14.83 -6.87 4.39
N LEU A 103 -15.47 -7.81 5.09
CA LEU A 103 -14.78 -8.74 6.00
C LEU A 103 -13.81 -9.66 5.25
N ILE A 104 -14.12 -10.10 4.03
CA ILE A 104 -13.18 -10.85 3.17
C ILE A 104 -11.92 -10.02 2.94
N SER A 105 -12.05 -8.77 2.52
CA SER A 105 -10.90 -7.88 2.30
C SER A 105 -10.09 -7.64 3.57
N ALA A 106 -10.76 -7.41 4.70
CA ALA A 106 -10.11 -7.13 5.99
C ALA A 106 -9.39 -8.35 6.58
N SER A 107 -9.74 -9.58 6.19
CA SER A 107 -9.16 -10.81 6.75
C SER A 107 -7.65 -10.92 6.50
N TYR A 108 -7.14 -10.39 5.38
CA TYR A 108 -5.69 -10.28 5.13
C TYR A 108 -4.99 -9.47 6.21
N ASP A 109 -5.55 -8.31 6.56
CA ASP A 109 -4.99 -7.41 7.56
C ASP A 109 -5.06 -7.99 8.95
N ILE A 110 -6.14 -8.70 9.30
CA ILE A 110 -6.28 -9.40 10.58
C ILE A 110 -5.15 -10.43 10.75
N SER A 111 -4.96 -11.31 9.76
CA SER A 111 -3.92 -12.36 9.81
C SER A 111 -2.52 -11.75 9.93
N PHE A 112 -2.23 -10.75 9.11
CA PHE A 112 -0.93 -10.09 9.15
C PHE A 112 -0.68 -9.39 10.48
N CYS A 113 -1.65 -8.63 11.02
CA CYS A 113 -1.50 -7.96 12.31
C CYS A 113 -1.17 -8.94 13.44
N VAL A 114 -1.92 -10.04 13.52
CA VAL A 114 -1.74 -11.06 14.56
C VAL A 114 -0.36 -11.71 14.45
N LEU A 115 0.08 -12.04 13.24
CA LEU A 115 1.33 -12.78 13.02
C LEU A 115 2.57 -11.90 12.96
N SER A 116 2.43 -10.59 12.67
CA SER A 116 3.55 -9.67 12.45
C SER A 116 4.55 -9.66 13.60
N LEU A 117 4.08 -9.57 14.85
CA LEU A 117 4.97 -9.56 16.02
C LEU A 117 5.74 -10.88 16.16
N PHE A 118 5.05 -12.02 16.05
CA PHE A 118 5.66 -13.32 16.25
C PHE A 118 6.63 -13.69 15.12
N VAL A 119 6.21 -13.54 13.86
CA VAL A 119 7.04 -13.84 12.69
C VAL A 119 8.28 -12.96 12.68
N SER A 120 8.16 -11.69 13.07
CA SER A 120 9.29 -10.77 13.04
C SER A 120 10.25 -10.97 14.22
N PHE A 121 9.73 -11.33 15.39
CA PHE A 121 10.56 -11.66 16.56
C PHE A 121 11.38 -12.93 16.34
N PHE A 122 10.74 -14.03 15.93
CA PHE A 122 11.44 -15.29 15.68
C PHE A 122 12.26 -15.25 14.39
N GLY A 123 11.74 -14.58 13.36
CA GLY A 123 12.35 -14.48 12.05
C GLY A 123 13.67 -13.71 12.01
N GLU A 124 13.95 -12.88 13.02
CA GLU A 124 15.24 -12.17 13.13
C GLU A 124 16.43 -13.13 13.13
N ARG A 125 16.29 -14.30 13.76
CA ARG A 125 17.37 -15.29 13.91
C ARG A 125 17.25 -16.47 12.96
N LEU A 126 16.11 -16.59 12.27
CA LEU A 126 15.87 -17.61 11.27
C LEU A 126 16.58 -17.24 9.96
N HIS A 127 16.58 -18.21 9.04
CA HIS A 127 17.13 -18.01 7.71
C HIS A 127 16.16 -17.17 6.86
N LYS A 128 16.29 -15.83 6.92
CA LYS A 128 15.34 -14.85 6.34
C LYS A 128 14.90 -15.19 4.90
N PRO A 129 15.79 -15.55 3.94
CA PRO A 129 15.37 -15.94 2.60
C PRO A 129 14.48 -17.20 2.54
N ARG A 130 14.73 -18.21 3.39
CA ARG A 130 13.89 -19.42 3.44
C ARG A 130 12.51 -19.12 4.05
N CYS A 131 12.41 -18.15 4.97
CA CYS A 131 11.12 -17.63 5.41
C CYS A 131 10.35 -16.95 4.27
N LEU A 132 11.04 -16.32 3.29
CA LEU A 132 10.40 -15.82 2.07
C LEU A 132 10.01 -16.92 1.08
N ALA A 133 10.69 -18.07 1.08
CA ALA A 133 10.21 -19.23 0.32
C ALA A 133 8.86 -19.73 0.90
N PHE A 134 8.74 -19.80 2.23
CA PHE A 134 7.47 -20.09 2.91
C PHE A 134 6.40 -19.02 2.65
N SER A 135 6.79 -17.74 2.61
CA SER A 135 5.94 -16.62 2.20
C SER A 135 5.32 -16.84 0.83
N ALA A 136 6.14 -17.15 -0.18
CA ALA A 136 5.70 -17.41 -1.54
C ALA A 136 4.77 -18.63 -1.60
N PHE A 137 5.09 -19.72 -0.89
CA PHE A 137 4.21 -20.88 -0.80
C PHE A 137 2.82 -20.51 -0.28
N MET A 138 2.74 -19.78 0.84
CA MET A 138 1.48 -19.37 1.46
C MET A 138 0.70 -18.37 0.60
N LEU A 139 1.37 -17.44 -0.08
CA LEU A 139 0.73 -16.51 -1.02
C LEU A 139 0.10 -17.26 -2.21
N GLY A 140 0.81 -18.25 -2.77
CA GLY A 140 0.25 -19.07 -3.84
C GLY A 140 -0.92 -19.93 -3.34
N LEU A 141 -0.77 -20.58 -2.19
CA LEU A 141 -1.83 -21.40 -1.59
C LEU A 141 -3.09 -20.58 -1.30
N GLY A 142 -2.94 -19.38 -0.73
CA GLY A 142 -4.05 -18.47 -0.51
C GLY A 142 -4.74 -18.06 -1.82
N SER A 143 -3.98 -17.80 -2.89
CA SER A 143 -4.53 -17.50 -4.22
C SER A 143 -5.34 -18.68 -4.79
N LEU A 144 -4.81 -19.90 -4.67
CA LEU A 144 -5.51 -21.13 -5.09
C LEU A 144 -6.82 -21.30 -4.30
N VAL A 145 -6.75 -21.23 -2.97
CA VAL A 145 -7.92 -21.38 -2.08
C VAL A 145 -8.99 -20.34 -2.40
N PHE A 146 -8.60 -19.08 -2.67
CA PHE A 146 -9.54 -18.02 -3.02
C PHE A 146 -10.29 -18.29 -4.34
N SER A 147 -9.67 -19.02 -5.28
CA SER A 147 -10.31 -19.38 -6.56
C SER A 147 -11.26 -20.58 -6.47
N LEU A 148 -11.14 -21.43 -5.45
CA LEU A 148 -11.90 -22.69 -5.32
C LEU A 148 -13.43 -22.54 -5.38
N PRO A 149 -14.07 -21.52 -4.77
CA PRO A 149 -15.53 -21.39 -4.77
C PRO A 149 -16.15 -21.42 -6.17
N HIS A 150 -15.46 -20.91 -7.19
CA HIS A 150 -15.97 -20.94 -8.56
C HIS A 150 -16.21 -22.38 -9.05
N PHE A 151 -15.27 -23.29 -8.79
CA PHE A 151 -15.33 -24.67 -9.27
C PHE A 151 -16.34 -25.54 -8.50
N SER A 152 -16.68 -25.16 -7.27
CA SER A 152 -17.59 -25.92 -6.41
C SER A 152 -19.03 -25.39 -6.36
N SER A 153 -19.27 -24.12 -6.73
CA SER A 153 -20.58 -23.47 -6.59
C SER A 153 -21.57 -23.69 -7.75
N GLY A 154 -21.16 -24.39 -8.81
CA GLY A 154 -21.99 -24.63 -10.00
C GLY A 154 -22.16 -23.40 -10.90
N LYS A 155 -22.99 -23.52 -11.94
CA LYS A 155 -23.21 -22.47 -12.96
C LYS A 155 -24.01 -21.27 -12.43
N TYR A 156 -23.80 -20.09 -13.02
CA TYR A 156 -24.52 -18.88 -12.64
C TYR A 156 -25.91 -18.77 -13.30
N HIS A 157 -26.92 -18.32 -12.54
CA HIS A 157 -28.28 -18.06 -13.02
C HIS A 157 -28.62 -16.57 -12.93
N TYR A 158 -29.12 -15.98 -14.02
CA TYR A 158 -29.35 -14.53 -14.16
C TYR A 158 -30.84 -14.13 -14.02
N GLY A 159 -31.10 -12.92 -13.51
CA GLY A 159 -32.46 -12.38 -13.27
C GLY A 159 -33.14 -11.72 -14.48
N ALA A 160 -34.31 -11.10 -14.26
CA ALA A 160 -35.09 -10.38 -15.30
C ALA A 160 -34.54 -8.95 -15.59
N LYS A 161 -34.83 -8.41 -16.78
CA LYS A 161 -34.44 -7.07 -17.24
C LYS A 161 -35.44 -6.01 -16.72
N VAL A 162 -34.96 -4.82 -16.34
CA VAL A 162 -35.81 -3.73 -15.78
C VAL A 162 -35.76 -2.49 -16.68
N GLU A 163 -36.90 -1.79 -16.85
CA GLU A 163 -37.06 -0.56 -17.65
C GLU A 163 -37.26 0.69 -16.75
N ASP A 164 -36.71 1.85 -17.13
CA ASP A 164 -36.57 3.05 -16.27
C ASP A 164 -37.21 4.38 -16.82
N THR A 165 -38.25 4.34 -17.67
CA THR A 165 -38.93 5.55 -18.23
C THR A 165 -40.23 5.93 -17.51
N CYS A 166 -40.70 7.20 -17.60
CA CYS A 166 -42.00 7.61 -17.07
C CYS A 166 -43.14 6.91 -17.84
N GLN A 167 -43.79 5.94 -17.19
CA GLN A 167 -44.96 5.26 -17.76
C GLN A 167 -46.24 5.95 -17.29
N ILE A 168 -46.99 6.49 -18.23
CA ILE A 168 -48.27 7.18 -17.99
C ILE A 168 -49.44 6.16 -17.84
N SER A 169 -49.18 4.86 -17.98
CA SER A 169 -50.22 3.82 -18.01
C SER A 169 -49.98 2.71 -16.99
N GLY A 170 -50.86 2.64 -15.97
CA GLY A 170 -51.48 1.43 -15.42
C GLY A 170 -50.66 0.21 -14.96
N ALA A 171 -49.33 0.22 -14.98
CA ALA A 171 -48.54 -0.91 -14.50
C ALA A 171 -48.45 -0.88 -12.97
N SER A 172 -49.11 -1.85 -12.32
CA SER A 172 -49.02 -2.08 -10.88
C SER A 172 -47.56 -2.29 -10.48
N SER A 173 -47.04 -1.40 -9.63
CA SER A 173 -45.79 -1.61 -8.92
C SER A 173 -45.91 -2.88 -8.08
N THR A 174 -45.06 -3.86 -8.33
CA THR A 174 -44.87 -5.00 -7.43
C THR A 174 -44.47 -4.48 -6.06
N ASN A 175 -45.36 -4.60 -5.07
CA ASN A 175 -45.06 -4.32 -3.67
C ASN A 175 -43.85 -5.17 -3.26
N SER A 176 -42.69 -4.53 -3.12
CA SER A 176 -41.52 -5.22 -2.61
C SER A 176 -41.78 -5.52 -1.13
N THR A 177 -41.96 -6.80 -0.80
CA THR A 177 -42.11 -7.24 0.58
C THR A 177 -40.70 -7.35 1.16
N CYS A 178 -40.40 -6.55 2.19
CA CYS A 178 -39.12 -6.61 2.90
C CYS A 178 -39.04 -7.92 3.71
N SER A 179 -38.69 -9.04 3.07
CA SER A 179 -38.45 -10.32 3.76
C SER A 179 -36.97 -10.47 4.12
N ALA A 180 -36.68 -10.88 5.36
CA ALA A 180 -35.34 -11.32 5.74
C ALA A 180 -35.08 -12.67 5.05
N SER A 181 -34.25 -12.67 4.00
CA SER A 181 -34.03 -13.87 3.18
C SER A 181 -33.42 -15.01 4.01
N THR A 182 -33.98 -16.20 3.86
CA THR A 182 -33.39 -17.47 4.29
C THR A 182 -31.98 -17.59 3.73
N LYS A 183 -30.96 -17.84 4.58
CA LYS A 183 -29.55 -17.88 4.15
C LYS A 183 -29.36 -18.99 3.09
N SER A 184 -29.01 -18.58 1.88
CA SER A 184 -28.66 -19.46 0.75
C SER A 184 -27.48 -20.37 1.09
N SER A 185 -27.44 -21.60 0.54
CA SER A 185 -26.30 -22.52 0.68
C SER A 185 -24.98 -21.93 0.11
N LEU A 186 -25.09 -20.93 -0.78
CA LEU A 186 -23.96 -20.17 -1.32
C LEU A 186 -23.24 -19.32 -0.27
N PHE A 187 -23.91 -18.99 0.85
CA PHE A 187 -23.32 -18.23 1.95
C PHE A 187 -22.10 -18.92 2.57
N SER A 188 -22.08 -20.26 2.60
CA SER A 188 -21.00 -21.05 3.19
C SER A 188 -19.64 -20.82 2.50
N TYR A 189 -19.63 -20.37 1.24
CA TYR A 189 -18.40 -20.05 0.52
C TYR A 189 -17.66 -18.81 1.07
N LEU A 190 -18.34 -17.97 1.86
CA LEU A 190 -17.72 -16.86 2.59
C LEU A 190 -16.48 -17.31 3.39
N TYR A 191 -16.58 -18.45 4.08
CA TYR A 191 -15.49 -18.96 4.92
C TYR A 191 -14.27 -19.40 4.10
N ILE A 192 -14.46 -19.85 2.85
CA ILE A 192 -13.35 -20.20 1.95
C ILE A 192 -12.62 -18.95 1.49
N PHE A 193 -13.35 -17.87 1.17
CA PHE A 193 -12.73 -16.58 0.83
C PHE A 193 -11.95 -15.98 2.00
N ILE A 194 -12.51 -16.05 3.21
CA ILE A 194 -11.82 -15.64 4.44
C ILE A 194 -10.55 -16.47 4.65
N LEU A 195 -10.63 -17.80 4.52
CA LEU A 195 -9.45 -18.68 4.64
C LEU A 195 -8.36 -18.33 3.62
N GLY A 196 -8.73 -18.10 2.35
CA GLY A 196 -7.79 -17.67 1.32
C GLY A 196 -7.08 -16.37 1.71
N GLN A 197 -7.82 -15.38 2.21
CA GLN A 197 -7.27 -14.10 2.67
C GLN A 197 -6.39 -14.21 3.91
N LEU A 198 -6.75 -15.06 4.87
CA LEU A 198 -5.92 -15.35 6.04
C LEU A 198 -4.57 -15.94 5.61
N LEU A 199 -4.57 -16.91 4.68
CA LEU A 199 -3.36 -17.52 4.11
C LEU A 199 -2.49 -16.51 3.36
N LEU A 200 -3.11 -15.63 2.56
CA LEU A 200 -2.42 -14.51 1.92
C LEU A 200 -1.77 -13.58 2.97
N GLY A 201 -2.45 -13.33 4.10
CA GLY A 201 -1.91 -12.55 5.23
C GLY A 201 -0.70 -13.22 5.91
N VAL A 202 -0.75 -14.55 6.08
CA VAL A 202 0.40 -15.32 6.61
C VAL A 202 1.60 -15.16 5.69
N GLY A 203 1.39 -15.31 4.38
CA GLY A 203 2.43 -15.13 3.38
C GLY A 203 2.95 -13.70 3.28
N GLY A 204 2.07 -12.69 3.40
CA GLY A 204 2.46 -11.28 3.31
C GLY A 204 3.37 -10.80 4.46
N THR A 205 3.20 -11.34 5.66
CA THR A 205 3.93 -10.92 6.88
C THR A 205 5.46 -10.87 6.71
N PRO A 206 6.15 -11.99 6.44
CA PRO A 206 7.61 -12.01 6.33
C PRO A 206 8.17 -11.20 5.16
N LEU A 207 7.36 -10.90 4.13
CA LEU A 207 7.79 -10.10 2.99
C LEU A 207 8.19 -8.68 3.41
N TYR A 208 7.34 -7.99 4.17
CA TYR A 208 7.59 -6.60 4.55
C TYR A 208 8.43 -6.44 5.82
N THR A 209 8.60 -7.51 6.61
CA THR A 209 9.42 -7.48 7.83
C THR A 209 10.79 -8.11 7.59
N LEU A 210 10.85 -9.43 7.41
CA LEU A 210 12.11 -10.17 7.25
C LEU A 210 12.80 -9.84 5.93
N GLY A 211 12.05 -9.70 4.85
CA GLY A 211 12.61 -9.39 3.53
C GLY A 211 13.27 -8.01 3.49
N THR A 212 12.61 -7.00 4.05
CA THR A 212 13.16 -5.64 4.18
C THR A 212 14.39 -5.63 5.08
N ALA A 213 14.34 -6.31 6.24
CA ALA A 213 15.49 -6.40 7.14
C ALA A 213 16.69 -7.08 6.48
N PHE A 214 16.46 -8.15 5.69
CA PHE A 214 17.54 -8.83 4.96
C PHE A 214 18.23 -7.94 3.94
N ILE A 215 17.49 -7.08 3.22
CA ILE A 215 18.06 -6.07 2.32
C ILE A 215 18.97 -5.13 3.11
N ASP A 216 18.51 -4.63 4.25
CA ASP A 216 19.30 -3.72 5.07
C ASP A 216 20.58 -4.37 5.61
N ASP A 217 20.50 -5.64 6.02
CA ASP A 217 21.63 -6.39 6.57
C ASP A 217 22.73 -6.61 5.52
N CYS A 218 22.35 -6.98 4.29
CA CYS A 218 23.28 -7.41 3.24
C CYS A 218 23.80 -6.27 2.34
N VAL A 219 23.30 -5.04 2.49
CA VAL A 219 23.67 -3.88 1.66
C VAL A 219 24.45 -2.86 2.50
N PRO A 220 25.44 -2.15 1.92
CA PRO A 220 26.08 -1.03 2.61
C PRO A 220 25.07 0.00 3.09
N LYS A 221 25.27 0.55 4.29
CA LYS A 221 24.34 1.47 4.99
C LYS A 221 23.83 2.63 4.12
N HIS A 222 24.70 3.21 3.29
CA HIS A 222 24.32 4.29 2.38
C HIS A 222 23.43 3.80 1.22
N LYS A 223 23.56 2.56 0.75
CA LYS A 223 22.75 2.01 -0.35
C LYS A 223 21.46 1.34 0.12
N SER A 224 21.33 0.97 1.39
CA SER A 224 20.14 0.28 1.92
C SER A 224 18.83 1.00 1.56
N SER A 225 18.78 2.32 1.75
CA SER A 225 17.60 3.15 1.42
C SER A 225 17.17 3.03 -0.04
N LEU A 226 18.13 2.96 -0.98
CA LEU A 226 17.82 2.80 -2.40
C LEU A 226 17.16 1.45 -2.69
N TYR A 227 17.69 0.37 -2.13
CA TYR A 227 17.18 -0.99 -2.36
C TYR A 227 15.79 -1.16 -1.72
N ILE A 228 15.59 -0.67 -0.49
CA ILE A 228 14.29 -0.68 0.17
C ILE A 228 13.27 0.16 -0.61
N GLY A 229 13.67 1.35 -1.06
CA GLY A 229 12.81 2.24 -1.86
C GLY A 229 12.37 1.62 -3.18
N ILE A 230 13.27 0.92 -3.89
CA ILE A 230 12.91 0.15 -5.10
C ILE A 230 11.95 -0.99 -4.72
N GLY A 231 12.25 -1.76 -3.68
CA GLY A 231 11.39 -2.85 -3.22
C GLY A 231 9.95 -2.43 -2.95
N TYR A 232 9.77 -1.34 -2.18
CA TYR A 232 8.46 -0.77 -1.87
C TYR A 232 7.79 -0.08 -3.06
N ALA A 233 8.56 0.52 -3.97
CA ALA A 233 7.98 1.06 -5.21
C ALA A 233 7.39 -0.05 -6.09
N MET A 234 8.06 -1.20 -6.18
CA MET A 234 7.55 -2.35 -6.96
C MET A 234 6.28 -2.95 -6.33
N SER A 235 6.14 -2.92 -4.99
CA SER A 235 4.90 -3.38 -4.35
C SER A 235 3.70 -2.48 -4.66
N LEU A 236 3.91 -1.18 -4.90
CA LEU A 236 2.87 -0.22 -5.30
C LEU A 236 2.41 -0.43 -6.75
N LEU A 237 3.27 -0.95 -7.64
CA LEU A 237 2.90 -1.28 -9.02
C LEU A 237 2.02 -2.54 -9.10
N GLY A 238 2.17 -3.47 -8.15
CA GLY A 238 1.37 -4.69 -8.08
C GLY A 238 -0.14 -4.47 -8.17
N PRO A 239 -0.77 -3.65 -7.29
CA PRO A 239 -2.19 -3.35 -7.36
C PRO A 239 -2.63 -2.83 -8.73
N ALA A 240 -1.85 -1.92 -9.36
CA ALA A 240 -2.18 -1.38 -10.68
C ALA A 240 -2.23 -2.47 -11.76
N PHE A 241 -1.23 -3.36 -11.78
CA PHE A 241 -1.27 -4.53 -12.67
C PHE A 241 -2.47 -5.44 -12.37
N GLY A 242 -2.80 -5.65 -11.09
CA GLY A 242 -3.95 -6.46 -10.70
C GLY A 242 -5.30 -5.87 -11.10
N TYR A 243 -5.51 -4.56 -10.98
CA TYR A 243 -6.71 -3.89 -11.46
C TYR A 243 -6.84 -3.97 -12.99
N VAL A 244 -5.76 -3.71 -13.72
CA VAL A 244 -5.78 -3.78 -15.20
C VAL A 244 -6.03 -5.22 -15.67
N LEU A 245 -5.29 -6.19 -15.13
CA LEU A 245 -5.48 -7.61 -15.43
C LEU A 245 -6.89 -8.06 -15.09
N GLY A 246 -7.37 -7.75 -13.88
CA GLY A 246 -8.72 -8.07 -13.42
C GLY A 246 -9.80 -7.46 -14.31
N ALA A 247 -9.66 -6.19 -14.72
CA ALA A 247 -10.64 -5.52 -15.58
C ALA A 247 -10.77 -6.21 -16.93
N GLN A 248 -9.65 -6.67 -17.51
CA GLN A 248 -9.69 -7.45 -18.75
C GLN A 248 -10.34 -8.82 -18.55
N LEU A 249 -10.05 -9.51 -17.45
CA LEU A 249 -10.64 -10.81 -17.13
C LEU A 249 -12.14 -10.71 -16.83
N LEU A 250 -12.62 -9.59 -16.29
CA LEU A 250 -14.04 -9.38 -16.02
C LEU A 250 -14.88 -9.15 -17.31
N ASN A 251 -14.24 -8.83 -18.44
CA ASN A 251 -14.89 -8.79 -19.75
C ASN A 251 -15.20 -10.18 -20.32
N ILE A 252 -14.70 -11.24 -19.69
CA ILE A 252 -15.00 -12.63 -20.04
C ILE A 252 -16.13 -13.10 -19.13
N TYR A 253 -17.15 -13.76 -19.70
CA TYR A 253 -18.29 -14.27 -18.92
C TYR A 253 -17.80 -15.27 -17.86
N ILE A 254 -18.40 -15.25 -16.67
CA ILE A 254 -17.97 -16.05 -15.51
C ILE A 254 -17.78 -17.55 -15.81
N ASP A 255 -18.63 -18.13 -16.66
CA ASP A 255 -18.59 -19.54 -17.08
C ASP A 255 -17.94 -19.74 -18.47
N ILE A 256 -17.24 -18.72 -19.00
CA ILE A 256 -16.57 -18.63 -20.31
C ILE A 256 -17.52 -18.65 -21.52
N LYS A 257 -18.51 -19.56 -21.52
CA LYS A 257 -19.53 -19.68 -22.59
C LYS A 257 -20.85 -19.09 -22.14
N ILE A 258 -21.36 -18.14 -22.93
CA ILE A 258 -22.70 -17.59 -22.75
C ILE A 258 -23.72 -18.58 -23.34
N PRO A 259 -24.80 -18.96 -22.63
CA PRO A 259 -25.87 -19.76 -23.21
C PRO A 259 -26.51 -19.03 -24.39
N GLU A 260 -26.74 -19.72 -25.52
CA GLU A 260 -27.31 -19.12 -26.74
C GLU A 260 -28.68 -18.46 -26.54
N SER A 261 -29.41 -18.83 -25.47
CA SER A 261 -30.69 -18.25 -25.08
C SER A 261 -30.60 -16.84 -24.44
N ALA A 262 -29.40 -16.33 -24.16
CA ALA A 262 -29.17 -15.08 -23.46
C ALA A 262 -28.62 -14.00 -24.39
N GLN A 263 -29.47 -13.08 -24.86
CA GLN A 263 -29.02 -11.81 -25.45
C GLN A 263 -28.54 -10.88 -24.32
N MET A 264 -27.34 -11.12 -23.79
CA MET A 264 -26.72 -10.33 -22.74
C MET A 264 -25.46 -9.64 -23.27
N ASP A 265 -25.41 -8.32 -23.15
CA ASP A 265 -24.23 -7.52 -23.47
C ASP A 265 -23.40 -7.27 -22.19
N ARG A 266 -22.16 -6.79 -22.33
CA ARG A 266 -21.22 -6.53 -21.20
C ARG A 266 -21.75 -5.47 -20.24
N ASP A 267 -22.58 -4.56 -20.74
CA ASP A 267 -23.21 -3.50 -19.95
C ASP A 267 -24.49 -3.98 -19.23
N ASP A 268 -24.89 -5.24 -19.42
CA ASP A 268 -26.03 -5.81 -18.72
C ASP A 268 -25.69 -5.97 -17.22
N PRO A 269 -26.50 -5.43 -16.28
CA PRO A 269 -26.22 -5.51 -14.84
C PRO A 269 -26.13 -6.93 -14.28
N ARG A 270 -26.64 -7.91 -15.04
CA ARG A 270 -26.59 -9.35 -14.76
C ARG A 270 -25.29 -10.02 -15.23
N TRP A 271 -24.43 -9.30 -15.96
CA TRP A 271 -23.11 -9.81 -16.35
C TRP A 271 -22.19 -9.95 -15.14
N LEU A 272 -21.59 -11.13 -15.00
CA LEU A 272 -20.54 -11.40 -14.03
C LEU A 272 -19.30 -11.89 -14.77
N GLY A 273 -18.15 -11.33 -14.40
CA GLY A 273 -16.88 -11.60 -15.07
C GLY A 273 -16.12 -12.80 -14.49
N ALA A 274 -15.17 -13.36 -15.25
CA ALA A 274 -14.34 -14.51 -14.88
C ALA A 274 -13.20 -14.14 -13.89
N TRP A 275 -13.59 -13.74 -12.68
CA TRP A 275 -12.69 -13.26 -11.62
C TRP A 275 -11.61 -14.27 -11.17
N TRP A 276 -11.89 -15.58 -11.28
CA TRP A 276 -11.03 -16.65 -10.75
C TRP A 276 -9.73 -16.88 -11.54
N ILE A 277 -9.71 -16.55 -12.84
CA ILE A 277 -8.58 -16.85 -13.75
C ILE A 277 -7.29 -16.17 -13.27
N GLY A 278 -7.39 -14.92 -12.85
CA GLY A 278 -6.23 -14.14 -12.40
C GLY A 278 -5.55 -14.77 -11.20
N PHE A 279 -6.34 -15.30 -10.26
CA PHE A 279 -5.82 -15.97 -9.07
C PHE A 279 -5.04 -17.25 -9.39
N LEU A 280 -5.48 -18.03 -10.38
CA LEU A 280 -4.76 -19.24 -10.82
C LEU A 280 -3.44 -18.89 -11.51
N VAL A 281 -3.43 -17.87 -12.37
CA VAL A 281 -2.19 -17.40 -13.02
C VAL A 281 -1.18 -16.93 -11.97
N CYS A 282 -1.64 -16.14 -10.99
CA CYS A 282 -0.79 -15.69 -9.88
C CYS A 282 -0.33 -16.85 -8.99
N PHE A 283 -1.16 -17.86 -8.75
CA PHE A 283 -0.78 -19.06 -7.99
C PHE A 283 0.46 -19.73 -8.58
N PHE A 284 0.44 -20.06 -9.87
CA PHE A 284 1.59 -20.68 -10.54
C PHE A 284 2.80 -19.74 -10.52
N ALA A 285 2.61 -18.46 -10.88
CA ALA A 285 3.68 -17.48 -10.95
C ALA A 285 4.40 -17.26 -9.60
N ILE A 286 3.65 -17.18 -8.50
CA ILE A 286 4.20 -17.03 -7.15
C ILE A 286 4.97 -18.29 -6.73
N TRP A 287 4.47 -19.49 -7.03
CA TRP A 287 5.15 -20.73 -6.66
C TRP A 287 6.48 -20.92 -7.39
N PHE A 288 6.65 -20.39 -8.59
CA PHE A 288 7.97 -20.34 -9.23
C PHE A 288 9.01 -19.54 -8.41
N LEU A 289 8.58 -18.56 -7.60
CA LEU A 289 9.47 -17.77 -6.75
C LEU A 289 9.94 -18.53 -5.49
N ILE A 290 9.37 -19.68 -5.15
CA ILE A 290 9.88 -20.54 -4.07
C ILE A 290 11.32 -20.96 -4.37
N ILE A 291 11.62 -21.25 -5.65
CA ILE A 291 12.93 -21.71 -6.11
C ILE A 291 14.03 -20.71 -5.75
N PRO A 292 14.03 -19.44 -6.24
CA PRO A 292 15.09 -18.49 -5.92
C PRO A 292 15.23 -18.22 -4.42
N PHE A 293 14.13 -18.09 -3.67
CA PHE A 293 14.20 -17.85 -2.22
C PHE A 293 14.73 -19.03 -1.42
N SER A 294 14.50 -20.26 -1.89
CA SER A 294 15.06 -21.46 -1.25
C SER A 294 16.57 -21.62 -1.49
N CYS A 295 17.11 -21.01 -2.56
CA CYS A 295 18.51 -21.10 -2.94
C CYS A 295 19.40 -20.08 -2.22
N PHE A 296 18.90 -18.89 -1.91
CA PHE A 296 19.72 -17.84 -1.29
C PHE A 296 20.33 -18.30 0.05
N PRO A 297 21.59 -17.95 0.34
CA PRO A 297 22.26 -18.25 1.62
C PRO A 297 21.70 -17.40 2.77
N LYS A 298 22.09 -17.71 4.01
CA LYS A 298 21.62 -16.98 5.21
C LYS A 298 22.11 -15.54 5.24
N TYR A 299 23.32 -15.30 4.74
CA TYR A 299 23.86 -13.99 4.43
C TYR A 299 24.51 -14.02 3.05
N LEU A 300 24.39 -12.93 2.30
CA LEU A 300 24.99 -12.81 0.98
C LEU A 300 26.53 -12.67 1.09
N PRO A 301 27.30 -13.10 0.07
CA PRO A 301 28.76 -12.93 0.09
C PRO A 301 29.19 -11.48 0.33
N GLY A 302 30.11 -11.26 1.27
CA GLY A 302 30.63 -9.95 1.65
C GLY A 302 29.81 -9.19 2.70
N THR A 303 28.76 -9.80 3.27
CA THR A 303 27.94 -9.21 4.34
C THR A 303 28.74 -8.99 5.62
N ALA A 304 29.64 -9.90 6.00
CA ALA A 304 30.48 -9.79 7.19
C ALA A 304 31.37 -8.55 7.15
N LYS A 305 31.98 -8.27 5.99
CA LYS A 305 32.76 -7.05 5.78
C LYS A 305 31.89 -5.79 5.87
N ILE A 306 30.70 -5.83 5.26
CA ILE A 306 29.74 -4.72 5.32
C ILE A 306 29.31 -4.45 6.77
N GLN A 307 29.06 -5.48 7.58
CA GLN A 307 28.66 -5.33 8.96
C GLN A 307 29.80 -4.83 9.86
N ALA A 308 31.04 -5.31 9.64
CA ALA A 308 32.21 -4.82 10.37
C ALA A 308 32.47 -3.32 10.14
N GLU A 309 32.19 -2.83 8.92
CA GLU A 309 32.33 -1.40 8.55
C GLU A 309 31.13 -0.54 8.99
N LYS A 310 30.00 -1.12 9.38
CA LYS A 310 28.79 -0.37 9.79
C LYS A 310 28.99 0.26 11.17
N VAL A 311 29.02 1.59 11.21
CA VAL A 311 28.89 2.35 12.46
C VAL A 311 27.43 2.31 12.93
N SER A 312 27.21 1.73 14.11
CA SER A 312 25.91 1.69 14.80
C SER A 312 25.34 3.10 14.95
N GLU A 313 24.06 3.26 14.65
CA GLU A 313 23.28 4.49 14.83
C GLU A 313 22.16 4.29 15.87
N THR A 314 22.24 3.22 16.64
CA THR A 314 21.24 2.86 17.64
C THR A 314 21.03 4.03 18.59
N HIS A 315 19.76 4.28 18.94
CA HIS A 315 19.44 5.30 19.92
C HIS A 315 20.16 4.98 21.24
N ASN A 316 20.98 5.93 21.72
CA ASN A 316 21.77 5.71 22.93
C ASN A 316 20.93 5.84 24.21
N ASP A 317 20.22 4.77 24.55
CA ASP A 317 19.41 4.61 25.78
C ASP A 317 19.83 3.38 26.62
N GLY A 318 20.92 2.71 26.25
CA GLY A 318 21.41 1.49 26.89
C GLY A 318 20.71 0.20 26.42
N SER A 319 19.77 0.26 25.48
CA SER A 319 19.08 -0.90 24.92
C SER A 319 20.02 -1.87 24.21
N GLU A 320 20.98 -1.36 23.43
CA GLU A 320 21.98 -2.18 22.71
C GLU A 320 22.78 -3.06 23.69
N ALA A 321 23.33 -2.44 24.74
CA ALA A 321 24.04 -3.15 25.81
C ALA A 321 23.16 -4.15 26.56
N LEU A 322 21.89 -3.81 26.82
CA LEU A 322 20.94 -4.70 27.49
C LEU A 322 20.62 -5.93 26.64
N VAL A 323 20.41 -5.76 25.34
CA VAL A 323 20.10 -6.83 24.38
C VAL A 323 21.29 -7.79 24.24
N GLU A 324 22.50 -7.25 24.14
CA GLU A 324 23.73 -8.05 24.06
C GLU A 324 24.01 -8.80 25.36
N THR A 325 24.04 -8.11 26.50
CA THR A 325 24.40 -8.70 27.81
C THR A 325 23.42 -9.80 28.23
N LYS A 326 22.12 -9.61 28.03
CA LYS A 326 21.09 -10.59 28.38
C LYS A 326 20.77 -11.58 27.25
N ASN A 327 21.44 -11.49 26.10
CA ASN A 327 21.18 -12.33 24.92
C ASN A 327 19.70 -12.40 24.50
N ILE A 328 18.96 -11.29 24.68
CA ILE A 328 17.50 -11.21 24.55
C ILE A 328 17.06 -11.65 23.15
N GLY A 329 16.12 -12.60 23.09
CA GLY A 329 15.48 -13.06 21.85
C GLY A 329 15.81 -14.51 21.47
N LYS A 330 16.41 -15.30 22.36
CA LYS A 330 16.61 -16.74 22.15
C LYS A 330 15.38 -17.55 22.52
N SER A 331 14.62 -17.08 23.50
CA SER A 331 13.46 -17.80 24.04
C SER A 331 12.17 -17.00 23.86
N PHE A 332 11.03 -17.69 23.80
CA PHE A 332 9.72 -17.06 23.85
C PHE A 332 9.51 -16.22 25.12
N LYS A 333 10.18 -16.59 26.22
CA LYS A 333 10.16 -15.80 27.48
C LYS A 333 10.77 -14.41 27.33
N ASP A 334 11.61 -14.20 26.33
CA ASP A 334 12.25 -12.91 26.06
C ASP A 334 11.33 -11.96 25.26
N PHE A 335 10.27 -12.49 24.63
CA PHE A 335 9.33 -11.73 23.81
C PHE A 335 8.75 -10.49 24.51
N PRO A 336 8.14 -10.57 25.71
CA PRO A 336 7.56 -9.40 26.35
C PRO A 336 8.61 -8.34 26.72
N ILE A 337 9.82 -8.77 27.09
CA ILE A 337 10.91 -7.86 27.42
C ILE A 337 11.42 -7.16 26.15
N ALA A 338 11.62 -7.90 25.07
CA ALA A 338 12.02 -7.34 23.78
C ALA A 338 10.98 -6.33 23.26
N LEU A 339 9.68 -6.65 23.39
CA LEU A 339 8.61 -5.75 22.98
C LEU A 339 8.61 -4.48 23.81
N LEU A 340 8.79 -4.60 25.13
CA LEU A 340 8.86 -3.46 26.04
C LEU A 340 10.05 -2.54 25.72
N ILE A 341 11.21 -3.09 25.36
CA ILE A 341 12.39 -2.31 24.95
C ILE A 341 12.04 -1.45 23.73
N LEU A 342 11.41 -2.02 22.71
CA LEU A 342 10.99 -1.29 21.52
C LEU A 342 9.92 -0.24 21.83
N LEU A 343 8.87 -0.60 22.58
CA LEU A 343 7.79 0.31 22.94
C LEU A 343 8.24 1.47 23.84
N LYS A 344 9.33 1.30 24.61
CA LYS A 344 9.92 2.36 25.43
C LYS A 344 10.92 3.23 24.67
N ASN A 345 11.36 2.85 23.48
CA ASN A 345 12.25 3.69 22.66
C ASN A 345 11.43 4.88 22.08
N PRO A 346 11.67 6.11 22.56
CA PRO A 346 10.86 7.26 22.20
C PRO A 346 11.04 7.68 20.74
N VAL A 347 12.23 7.45 20.17
CA VAL A 347 12.51 7.75 18.76
C VAL A 347 11.74 6.79 17.86
N LEU A 348 11.80 5.49 18.16
CA LEU A 348 11.08 4.46 17.42
C LEU A 348 9.57 4.74 17.43
N MET A 349 8.98 4.93 18.61
CA MET A 349 7.54 5.16 18.73
C MET A 349 7.09 6.44 18.03
N SER A 350 7.89 7.50 18.08
CA SER A 350 7.61 8.75 17.35
C SER A 350 7.60 8.51 15.83
N LEU A 351 8.59 7.79 15.29
CA LEU A 351 8.63 7.44 13.86
C LEU A 351 7.48 6.52 13.43
N ILE A 352 7.09 5.57 14.28
CA ILE A 352 5.95 4.67 14.04
C ILE A 352 4.64 5.46 14.01
N LEU A 353 4.41 6.36 14.97
CA LEU A 353 3.19 7.17 15.04
C LEU A 353 3.10 8.15 13.85
N ALA A 354 4.22 8.75 13.45
CA ALA A 354 4.30 9.54 12.22
C ALA A 354 3.92 8.71 10.98
N SER A 355 4.55 7.53 10.81
CA SER A 355 4.28 6.63 9.69
C SER A 355 2.83 6.11 9.68
N THR A 356 2.25 5.92 10.86
CA THR A 356 0.85 5.51 11.03
C THR A 356 -0.10 6.61 10.54
N SER A 357 0.17 7.86 10.91
CA SER A 357 -0.65 9.00 10.47
C SER A 357 -0.54 9.23 8.96
N GLU A 358 0.65 9.03 8.37
CA GLU A 358 0.84 9.04 6.92
C GLU A 358 0.07 7.91 6.22
N ALA A 359 0.10 6.70 6.77
CA ALA A 359 -0.65 5.55 6.24
C ALA A 359 -2.17 5.78 6.29
N LEU A 360 -2.68 6.44 7.33
CA LEU A 360 -4.09 6.84 7.46
C LEU A 360 -4.51 7.74 6.29
N VAL A 361 -3.72 8.79 6.01
CA VAL A 361 -3.99 9.73 4.91
C VAL A 361 -3.88 9.03 3.55
N ALA A 362 -2.83 8.24 3.35
CA ALA A 362 -2.60 7.53 2.09
C ALA A 362 -3.74 6.58 1.75
N THR A 363 -4.21 5.79 2.71
CA THR A 363 -5.31 4.83 2.51
C THR A 363 -6.68 5.50 2.39
N GLY A 364 -6.92 6.58 3.14
CA GLY A 364 -8.12 7.40 3.00
C GLY A 364 -8.26 7.97 1.57
N PHE A 365 -7.19 8.58 1.05
CA PHE A 365 -7.18 9.08 -0.32
C PHE A 365 -7.21 7.96 -1.36
N ALA A 366 -6.47 6.85 -1.17
CA ALA A 366 -6.52 5.73 -2.10
C ALA A 366 -7.94 5.20 -2.32
N THR A 367 -8.76 5.20 -1.26
CA THR A 367 -10.13 4.71 -1.32
C THR A 367 -11.10 5.74 -1.91
N PHE A 368 -10.99 7.01 -1.51
CA PHE A 368 -12.02 8.01 -1.77
C PHE A 368 -11.65 9.11 -2.77
N LEU A 369 -10.41 9.16 -3.25
CA LEU A 369 -9.99 10.12 -4.27
C LEU A 369 -10.84 10.04 -5.56
N PRO A 370 -11.17 8.86 -6.11
CA PRO A 370 -12.05 8.78 -7.27
C PRO A 370 -13.41 9.43 -7.02
N LYS A 371 -13.98 9.22 -5.83
CA LYS A 371 -15.26 9.79 -5.42
C LYS A 371 -15.17 11.31 -5.28
N PHE A 372 -14.05 11.83 -4.79
CA PHE A 372 -13.79 13.26 -4.77
C PHE A 372 -13.74 13.83 -6.20
N ILE A 373 -12.98 13.20 -7.10
CA ILE A 373 -12.87 13.66 -8.50
C ILE A 373 -14.23 13.62 -9.21
N GLU A 374 -15.01 12.55 -8.99
CA GLU A 374 -16.33 12.36 -9.58
C GLU A 374 -17.33 13.46 -9.18
N ASN A 375 -17.31 13.89 -7.92
CA ASN A 375 -18.27 14.88 -7.42
C ASN A 375 -17.80 16.32 -7.66
N GLN A 376 -16.52 16.63 -7.45
CA GLN A 376 -15.99 17.98 -7.67
C GLN A 376 -15.96 18.36 -9.15
N PHE A 377 -15.50 17.45 -10.00
CA PHE A 377 -15.24 17.75 -11.41
C PHE A 377 -16.26 17.09 -12.36
N GLY A 378 -17.33 16.49 -11.82
CA GLY A 378 -18.44 15.91 -12.59
C GLY A 378 -18.03 14.83 -13.58
N MET A 379 -16.91 14.16 -13.29
CA MET A 379 -16.37 13.08 -14.11
C MET A 379 -17.19 11.80 -13.89
N THR A 380 -17.12 10.87 -14.83
CA THR A 380 -17.74 9.55 -14.65
C THR A 380 -16.96 8.73 -13.62
N SER A 381 -17.63 7.82 -12.91
CA SER A 381 -16.99 7.01 -11.86
C SER A 381 -15.77 6.23 -12.39
N SER A 382 -15.89 5.63 -13.58
CA SER A 382 -14.79 4.90 -14.23
C SER A 382 -13.62 5.80 -14.61
N TYR A 383 -13.89 7.00 -15.12
CA TYR A 383 -12.83 7.94 -15.50
C TYR A 383 -12.10 8.49 -14.26
N SER A 384 -12.86 8.84 -13.22
CA SER A 384 -12.30 9.28 -11.94
C SER A 384 -11.44 8.22 -11.26
N ALA A 385 -11.85 6.94 -11.30
CA ALA A 385 -11.05 5.84 -10.78
C ALA A 385 -9.74 5.68 -11.55
N THR A 386 -9.80 5.81 -12.89
CA THR A 386 -8.61 5.77 -13.76
C THR A 386 -7.65 6.91 -13.44
N LEU A 387 -8.15 8.14 -13.30
CA LEU A 387 -7.34 9.30 -12.91
C LEU A 387 -6.73 9.12 -11.51
N GLY A 388 -7.52 8.66 -10.54
CA GLY A 388 -7.04 8.39 -9.19
C GLY A 388 -5.88 7.38 -9.19
N GLY A 389 -6.00 6.28 -9.94
CA GLY A 389 -4.94 5.29 -10.09
C GLY A 389 -3.68 5.83 -10.79
N LEU A 390 -3.85 6.57 -11.89
CA LEU A 390 -2.75 7.20 -12.63
C LEU A 390 -2.01 8.26 -11.84
N VAL A 391 -2.68 8.95 -10.92
CA VAL A 391 -2.04 9.94 -10.07
C VAL A 391 -1.37 9.28 -8.87
N LEU A 392 -2.06 8.41 -8.14
CA LEU A 392 -1.56 7.86 -6.88
C LEU A 392 -0.40 6.88 -7.07
N VAL A 393 -0.53 5.90 -7.96
CA VAL A 393 0.43 4.78 -8.03
C VAL A 393 1.80 5.23 -8.54
N PRO A 394 1.91 5.94 -9.68
CA PRO A 394 3.20 6.41 -10.17
C PRO A 394 3.83 7.45 -9.23
N ALA A 395 3.05 8.38 -8.67
CA ALA A 395 3.57 9.36 -7.72
C ALA A 395 4.15 8.69 -6.47
N ALA A 396 3.45 7.69 -5.92
CA ALA A 396 3.90 6.96 -4.76
C ALA A 396 5.20 6.18 -5.04
N ALA A 397 5.27 5.49 -6.18
CA ALA A 397 6.47 4.76 -6.60
C ALA A 397 7.67 5.69 -6.83
N LEU A 398 7.45 6.81 -7.53
CA LEU A 398 8.48 7.83 -7.77
C LEU A 398 8.99 8.42 -6.45
N GLY A 399 8.10 8.77 -5.52
CA GLY A 399 8.49 9.31 -4.22
C GLY A 399 9.40 8.37 -3.43
N GLN A 400 9.07 7.07 -3.37
CA GLN A 400 9.88 6.06 -2.69
C GLN A 400 11.27 5.91 -3.33
N VAL A 401 11.35 5.80 -4.66
CA VAL A 401 12.63 5.66 -5.37
C VAL A 401 13.48 6.93 -5.24
N ILE A 402 12.90 8.12 -5.43
CA ILE A 402 13.60 9.40 -5.33
C ILE A 402 14.18 9.57 -3.92
N SER A 403 13.41 9.29 -2.88
CA SER A 403 13.91 9.38 -1.50
C SER A 403 15.05 8.38 -1.21
N GLY A 404 14.93 7.14 -1.71
CA GLY A 404 15.99 6.13 -1.64
C GLY A 404 17.29 6.59 -2.32
N ILE A 405 17.19 7.18 -3.52
CA ILE A 405 18.32 7.77 -4.25
C ILE A 405 18.94 8.93 -3.48
N LEU A 406 18.13 9.89 -2.99
CA LEU A 406 18.64 11.07 -2.29
C LEU A 406 19.36 10.69 -0.99
N VAL A 407 18.74 9.86 -0.14
CA VAL A 407 19.36 9.37 1.10
C VAL A 407 20.67 8.64 0.80
N SER A 408 20.71 7.85 -0.28
CA SER A 408 21.90 7.12 -0.69
C SER A 408 23.00 7.99 -1.26
N LYS A 409 22.66 8.95 -2.12
CA LYS A 409 23.60 9.85 -2.79
C LYS A 409 24.27 10.79 -1.80
N TYR A 410 23.52 11.32 -0.85
CA TYR A 410 24.02 12.22 0.18
C TYR A 410 24.58 11.49 1.41
N LYS A 411 24.56 10.15 1.43
CA LYS A 411 25.06 9.30 2.53
C LYS A 411 24.56 9.77 3.91
N MET A 412 23.26 10.05 4.00
CA MET A 412 22.67 10.63 5.22
C MET A 412 22.77 9.64 6.40
N ASP A 413 23.23 10.14 7.55
CA ASP A 413 23.13 9.50 8.86
C ASP A 413 21.70 9.59 9.41
N CYS A 414 21.38 8.79 10.44
CA CYS A 414 20.03 8.71 11.00
C CYS A 414 19.43 10.08 11.37
N LYS A 415 20.22 10.99 11.96
CA LYS A 415 19.74 12.33 12.33
C LYS A 415 19.35 13.15 11.10
N ASN A 416 20.18 13.12 10.05
CA ASN A 416 19.89 13.83 8.81
C ASN A 416 18.76 13.19 8.00
N ILE A 417 18.57 11.86 8.09
CA ILE A 417 17.39 11.17 7.57
C ILE A 417 16.12 11.71 8.23
N ILE A 418 16.07 11.80 9.56
CA ILE A 418 14.86 12.30 10.25
C ILE A 418 14.59 13.77 9.88
N LYS A 419 15.63 14.61 9.75
CA LYS A 419 15.46 15.99 9.24
C LYS A 419 14.94 16.04 7.81
N PHE A 420 15.38 15.14 6.94
CA PHE A 420 14.90 15.03 5.57
C PHE A 420 13.40 14.71 5.54
N ILE A 421 12.92 13.82 6.42
CA ILE A 421 11.49 13.49 6.58
C ILE A 421 10.68 14.75 6.95
N ILE A 422 11.16 15.58 7.87
CA ILE A 422 10.49 16.85 8.24
C ILE A 422 10.33 17.76 7.02
N GLY A 423 11.38 17.89 6.21
CA GLY A 423 11.36 18.67 4.98
C GLY A 423 10.30 18.16 4.00
N THR A 424 10.30 16.86 3.71
CA THR A 424 9.34 16.27 2.76
C THR A 424 7.90 16.35 3.26
N CYS A 425 7.65 16.10 4.55
CA CYS A 425 6.30 16.19 5.13
C CYS A 425 5.78 17.64 5.15
N SER A 426 6.65 18.62 5.42
CA SER A 426 6.29 20.05 5.37
C SER A 426 5.88 20.48 3.95
N VAL A 427 6.62 20.05 2.93
CA VAL A 427 6.27 20.33 1.53
C VAL A 427 4.96 19.65 1.15
N ALA A 428 4.76 18.38 1.53
CA ALA A 428 3.49 17.67 1.29
C ALA A 428 2.30 18.36 1.96
N PHE A 429 2.46 18.86 3.18
CA PHE A 429 1.44 19.63 3.90
C PHE A 429 1.03 20.90 3.14
N LEU A 430 2.00 21.66 2.63
CA LEU A 430 1.72 22.86 1.84
C LEU A 430 1.01 22.52 0.51
N LEU A 431 1.46 21.48 -0.19
CA LEU A 431 0.85 21.05 -1.45
C LEU A 431 -0.58 20.54 -1.27
N ASN A 432 -0.89 19.94 -0.11
CA ASN A 432 -2.24 19.52 0.22
C ASN A 432 -3.23 20.68 0.26
N THR A 433 -2.80 21.94 0.41
CA THR A 433 -3.69 23.13 0.33
C THR A 433 -4.45 23.24 -1.00
N THR A 434 -4.03 22.51 -2.03
CA THR A 434 -4.69 22.47 -3.35
C THR A 434 -6.17 22.08 -3.28
N PHE A 435 -6.60 21.27 -2.29
CA PHE A 435 -8.02 20.93 -2.11
C PHE A 435 -8.91 22.15 -1.86
N LEU A 436 -8.38 23.25 -1.31
CA LEU A 436 -9.13 24.50 -1.13
C LEU A 436 -9.12 25.38 -2.38
N VAL A 437 -7.99 25.41 -3.09
CA VAL A 437 -7.81 26.27 -4.27
C VAL A 437 -8.56 25.71 -5.48
N ALA A 438 -8.60 24.39 -5.62
CA ALA A 438 -9.18 23.70 -6.75
C ALA A 438 -10.59 23.13 -6.49
N LYS A 439 -11.25 23.52 -5.39
CA LYS A 439 -12.63 23.10 -5.10
C LYS A 439 -13.62 23.68 -6.13
N CYS A 440 -14.71 22.97 -6.35
CA CYS A 440 -15.79 23.36 -7.25
C CYS A 440 -17.12 23.41 -6.47
N GLY A 441 -18.04 24.26 -6.90
CA GLY A 441 -19.41 24.28 -6.38
C GLY A 441 -20.25 23.11 -6.90
N ASN A 442 -21.48 22.98 -6.40
CA ASN A 442 -22.47 22.07 -6.96
C ASN A 442 -23.12 22.68 -8.21
N GLU A 443 -23.35 21.86 -9.24
CA GLU A 443 -24.17 22.26 -10.39
C GLU A 443 -25.66 22.26 -10.03
N PRO A 444 -26.50 23.05 -10.72
CA PRO A 444 -27.94 23.11 -10.46
C PRO A 444 -28.62 21.74 -10.55
N PHE A 445 -29.32 21.35 -9.49
CA PHE A 445 -30.03 20.08 -9.36
C PHE A 445 -31.49 20.35 -8.96
N ALA A 446 -32.43 19.91 -9.80
CA ALA A 446 -33.86 20.07 -9.58
C ALA A 446 -34.37 19.27 -8.37
N GLY A 447 -35.01 19.97 -7.43
CA GLY A 447 -35.50 19.42 -6.18
C GLY A 447 -34.44 19.27 -5.08
N VAL A 448 -33.19 19.67 -5.33
CA VAL A 448 -32.11 19.62 -4.33
C VAL A 448 -31.50 21.01 -4.11
N SER A 449 -30.90 21.61 -5.14
CA SER A 449 -30.30 22.96 -5.06
C SER A 449 -31.19 24.04 -5.67
N GLU A 450 -32.04 23.69 -6.63
CA GLU A 450 -33.04 24.58 -7.24
C GLU A 450 -34.42 23.89 -7.30
N THR A 451 -35.48 24.66 -7.49
CA THR A 451 -36.84 24.14 -7.71
C THR A 451 -37.05 23.74 -9.18
N TYR A 452 -38.09 22.97 -9.48
CA TYR A 452 -38.43 22.54 -10.83
C TYR A 452 -39.02 23.72 -11.63
N ASN A 453 -38.16 24.53 -12.25
CA ASN A 453 -38.55 25.73 -13.00
C ASN A 453 -39.50 26.66 -12.21
N GLY A 454 -39.18 26.91 -10.94
CA GLY A 454 -40.01 27.72 -10.03
C GLY A 454 -41.16 26.96 -9.34
N THR A 455 -41.36 25.67 -9.63
CA THR A 455 -42.39 24.83 -9.02
C THR A 455 -41.82 23.78 -8.06
N GLY A 456 -42.60 23.36 -7.07
CA GLY A 456 -42.18 22.40 -6.04
C GLY A 456 -41.39 23.03 -4.90
N MET A 457 -40.82 22.18 -4.04
CA MET A 457 -40.07 22.58 -2.84
C MET A 457 -38.63 22.07 -2.90
N LEU A 458 -37.69 22.85 -2.35
CA LEU A 458 -36.32 22.39 -2.13
C LEU A 458 -36.30 21.14 -1.25
N ARG A 459 -35.39 20.21 -1.55
CA ARG A 459 -35.26 18.88 -0.92
C ARG A 459 -36.44 17.93 -1.16
N ASN A 460 -37.27 18.22 -2.16
CA ASN A 460 -38.30 17.30 -2.64
C ASN A 460 -38.10 17.02 -4.13
N LEU A 461 -37.94 15.75 -4.49
CA LEU A 461 -37.77 15.32 -5.87
C LEU A 461 -39.09 15.35 -6.65
N THR A 462 -40.24 15.40 -5.97
CA THR A 462 -41.55 15.42 -6.62
C THR A 462 -42.03 16.85 -6.81
N ALA A 463 -42.49 17.15 -8.02
CA ALA A 463 -43.04 18.44 -8.42
C ALA A 463 -44.30 18.22 -9.30
N PRO A 464 -45.14 19.24 -9.52
CA PRO A 464 -46.34 19.10 -10.34
C PRO A 464 -46.10 18.50 -11.73
N CYS A 465 -44.93 18.76 -12.33
CA CYS A 465 -44.57 18.25 -13.65
C CYS A 465 -44.30 16.74 -13.71
N ASN A 466 -43.86 16.10 -12.61
CA ASN A 466 -43.54 14.65 -12.57
C ASN A 466 -44.48 13.85 -11.64
N ALA A 467 -45.46 14.50 -11.01
CA ALA A 467 -46.39 13.86 -10.08
C ALA A 467 -47.15 12.67 -10.70
N ASN A 468 -47.44 12.73 -12.00
CA ASN A 468 -48.17 11.69 -12.72
C ASN A 468 -47.30 10.49 -13.15
N CYS A 469 -45.98 10.56 -12.98
CA CYS A 469 -45.05 9.53 -13.44
C CYS A 469 -44.82 8.39 -12.44
N ARG A 470 -45.27 8.52 -11.17
CA ARG A 470 -45.04 7.55 -10.08
C ARG A 470 -43.59 7.08 -10.00
N CYS A 471 -42.64 8.01 -10.04
CA CYS A 471 -41.22 7.69 -10.10
C CYS A 471 -40.71 7.03 -8.82
N SER A 472 -39.91 5.98 -8.97
CA SER A 472 -39.21 5.36 -7.86
C SER A 472 -37.90 6.11 -7.57
N SER A 473 -37.69 6.47 -6.30
CA SER A 473 -36.42 7.03 -5.82
C SER A 473 -35.35 5.96 -5.52
N SER A 474 -35.64 4.68 -5.80
CA SER A 474 -34.74 3.55 -5.52
C SER A 474 -33.52 3.48 -6.44
N ARG A 475 -33.55 4.15 -7.59
CA ARG A 475 -32.45 4.14 -8.58
C ARG A 475 -32.13 5.54 -9.09
N TYR A 476 -30.88 5.92 -8.92
CA TYR A 476 -30.33 7.18 -9.42
C TYR A 476 -29.72 7.01 -10.81
N TYR A 477 -30.36 7.62 -11.81
CA TYR A 477 -29.90 7.61 -13.20
C TYR A 477 -29.94 9.04 -13.75
N PRO A 478 -28.97 9.89 -13.34
CA PRO A 478 -29.05 11.31 -13.61
C PRO A 478 -29.17 11.60 -15.10
N VAL A 479 -29.98 12.61 -15.42
CA VAL A 479 -30.09 13.17 -16.77
C VAL A 479 -29.81 14.66 -16.71
N CYS A 480 -29.13 15.17 -17.73
CA CYS A 480 -28.91 16.60 -17.88
C CYS A 480 -29.94 17.16 -18.87
N GLY A 481 -30.75 18.10 -18.40
CA GLY A 481 -31.71 18.82 -19.21
C GLY A 481 -31.05 19.86 -20.11
N ARG A 482 -31.74 20.25 -21.18
CA ARG A 482 -31.30 21.34 -22.08
C ARG A 482 -31.22 22.70 -21.39
N ASP A 483 -31.87 22.85 -20.25
CA ASP A 483 -31.80 24.01 -19.35
C ASP A 483 -30.53 24.03 -18.47
N GLU A 484 -29.62 23.08 -18.66
CA GLU A 484 -28.39 22.88 -17.86
C GLU A 484 -28.68 22.51 -16.40
N VAL A 485 -29.88 21.99 -16.11
CA VAL A 485 -30.27 21.51 -14.79
C VAL A 485 -30.19 19.99 -14.75
N GLN A 486 -29.64 19.44 -13.67
CA GLN A 486 -29.57 18.01 -13.44
C GLN A 486 -30.84 17.49 -12.75
N TYR A 487 -31.34 16.35 -13.22
CA TYR A 487 -32.51 15.66 -12.67
C TYR A 487 -32.14 14.27 -12.15
N PHE A 488 -32.86 13.79 -11.12
CA PHE A 488 -32.56 12.52 -10.45
C PHE A 488 -32.64 11.29 -11.37
N SER A 489 -33.64 11.28 -12.25
CA SER A 489 -33.78 10.27 -13.31
C SER A 489 -34.56 10.81 -14.49
N SER A 490 -34.58 10.06 -15.60
CA SER A 490 -35.44 10.40 -16.74
C SER A 490 -36.93 10.46 -16.37
N CYS A 491 -37.36 9.67 -15.39
CA CYS A 491 -38.72 9.72 -14.84
C CYS A 491 -38.95 11.02 -14.06
N PHE A 492 -38.04 11.42 -13.17
CA PHE A 492 -38.17 12.68 -12.43
C PHE A 492 -38.05 13.92 -13.32
N ALA A 493 -37.39 13.80 -14.48
CA ALA A 493 -37.41 14.80 -15.54
C ALA A 493 -38.72 14.79 -16.37
N GLY A 494 -39.61 13.82 -16.13
CA GLY A 494 -40.90 13.70 -16.80
C GLY A 494 -40.83 13.19 -18.24
N CYS A 495 -39.75 12.51 -18.62
CA CYS A 495 -39.53 12.06 -20.00
C CYS A 495 -40.29 10.78 -20.33
N ALA A 496 -41.13 10.84 -21.37
CA ALA A 496 -41.97 9.70 -21.79
C ALA A 496 -41.27 8.73 -22.76
N SER A 497 -40.22 9.15 -23.47
CA SER A 497 -39.56 8.31 -24.48
C SER A 497 -38.05 8.56 -24.55
N TYR A 498 -37.31 7.58 -25.08
CA TYR A 498 -35.89 7.70 -25.35
C TYR A 498 -35.52 7.14 -26.73
N LYS A 499 -34.44 7.67 -27.30
CA LYS A 499 -33.77 7.14 -28.47
C LYS A 499 -32.31 6.86 -28.14
N LEU A 500 -31.70 5.90 -28.83
CA LEU A 500 -30.28 5.60 -28.66
C LEU A 500 -29.51 6.25 -29.81
N ILE A 501 -28.78 7.33 -29.50
CA ILE A 501 -27.92 8.05 -30.47
C ILE A 501 -26.47 7.87 -30.02
N ASN A 502 -25.60 7.33 -30.87
CA ASN A 502 -24.19 7.07 -30.56
C ASN A 502 -23.98 6.28 -29.24
N LYS A 503 -24.78 5.23 -29.01
CA LYS A 503 -24.80 4.42 -27.77
C LYS A 503 -25.17 5.18 -26.49
N LYS A 504 -25.64 6.44 -26.57
CA LYS A 504 -26.17 7.21 -25.44
C LYS A 504 -27.70 7.32 -25.54
N LYS A 505 -28.38 7.27 -24.40
CA LYS A 505 -29.82 7.49 -24.33
C LYS A 505 -30.09 9.00 -24.38
N THR A 506 -30.81 9.43 -25.39
CA THR A 506 -31.37 10.79 -25.50
C THR A 506 -32.86 10.72 -25.22
N TYR A 507 -33.36 11.62 -24.39
CA TYR A 507 -34.74 11.61 -23.92
C TYR A 507 -35.56 12.73 -24.58
N HIS A 508 -36.85 12.44 -24.77
CA HIS A 508 -37.81 13.31 -25.45
C HIS A 508 -39.15 13.33 -24.70
N ASN A 509 -39.93 14.40 -24.92
CA ASN A 509 -41.23 14.63 -24.28
C ASN A 509 -41.09 14.68 -22.75
N CYS A 510 -40.25 15.59 -22.25
CA CYS A 510 -39.95 15.75 -20.83
C CYS A 510 -40.74 16.93 -20.24
N SER A 511 -41.69 16.65 -19.34
CA SER A 511 -42.59 17.68 -18.78
C SER A 511 -41.92 18.64 -17.79
N CYS A 512 -40.76 18.29 -17.22
CA CYS A 512 -40.10 19.07 -16.16
C CYS A 512 -38.92 19.94 -16.63
N ILE A 513 -38.54 19.85 -17.90
CA ILE A 513 -37.36 20.54 -18.44
C ILE A 513 -37.77 21.92 -18.97
N GLY A 514 -37.07 22.96 -18.53
CA GLY A 514 -37.31 24.33 -18.96
C GLY A 514 -36.86 24.61 -20.40
N LYS A 515 -37.32 25.74 -20.96
CA LYS A 515 -36.76 26.26 -22.22
C LYS A 515 -35.31 26.70 -22.01
N PRO A 516 -34.41 26.55 -23.02
CA PRO A 516 -33.00 26.90 -22.86
C PRO A 516 -32.81 28.38 -22.50
N ARG A 517 -31.85 28.66 -21.60
CA ARG A 517 -31.52 30.02 -21.12
C ARG A 517 -30.81 30.89 -22.17
N ARG A 518 -30.38 30.33 -23.29
CA ARG A 518 -29.73 31.03 -24.42
C ARG A 518 -30.44 30.69 -25.73
N GLU A 519 -31.26 31.62 -26.21
CA GLU A 519 -31.73 31.66 -27.60
C GLU A 519 -30.57 32.16 -28.46
N ASN A 520 -29.66 31.28 -28.89
CA ASN A 520 -28.82 31.56 -30.05
C ASN A 520 -28.33 30.23 -30.61
N VAL A 521 -28.45 30.10 -31.93
CA VAL A 521 -28.19 28.94 -32.79
C VAL A 521 -29.40 28.02 -32.98
N SER A 522 -30.09 28.31 -34.08
CA SER A 522 -30.81 27.41 -34.95
C SER A 522 -29.95 26.21 -35.37
N GLU A 523 -29.91 25.18 -34.53
CA GLU A 523 -29.58 23.81 -34.92
C GLU A 523 -30.65 22.88 -34.33
N ASP A 524 -31.20 22.01 -35.17
CA ASP A 524 -32.18 20.95 -34.86
C ASP A 524 -31.61 19.91 -33.88
N PHE A 525 -31.38 20.33 -32.63
CA PHE A 525 -31.12 19.40 -31.54
C PHE A 525 -32.45 18.78 -31.10
N HIS A 526 -32.77 17.63 -31.68
CA HIS A 526 -33.99 16.86 -31.48
C HIS A 526 -34.22 16.31 -30.06
N PHE A 527 -33.34 16.55 -29.06
CA PHE A 527 -33.44 15.97 -27.72
C PHE A 527 -33.60 17.04 -26.61
N GLU A 528 -34.33 16.69 -25.55
CA GLU A 528 -34.59 17.58 -24.40
C GLU A 528 -33.68 17.27 -23.21
N ALA A 529 -33.23 16.02 -23.08
CA ALA A 529 -32.27 15.59 -22.09
C ALA A 529 -31.32 14.51 -22.61
N VAL A 530 -30.15 14.43 -22.00
CA VAL A 530 -29.15 13.39 -22.25
C VAL A 530 -28.85 12.62 -20.97
N SER A 531 -28.57 11.32 -21.10
CA SER A 531 -28.13 10.50 -19.99
C SER A 531 -26.79 10.98 -19.41
N GLY A 532 -26.69 11.08 -18.09
CA GLY A 532 -25.48 11.48 -17.37
C GLY A 532 -25.67 12.75 -16.54
N LYS A 533 -24.64 13.07 -15.73
CA LYS A 533 -24.56 14.33 -14.99
C LYS A 533 -24.37 15.50 -15.95
N CYS A 534 -24.79 16.70 -15.55
CA CYS A 534 -24.49 17.91 -16.34
C CYS A 534 -22.98 18.20 -16.35
N PRO A 535 -22.43 18.74 -17.46
CA PRO A 535 -21.02 19.08 -17.54
C PRO A 535 -20.69 20.19 -16.55
N THR A 536 -19.60 20.04 -15.80
CA THR A 536 -19.23 21.07 -14.81
C THR A 536 -18.64 22.29 -15.48
N ARG A 537 -18.91 23.46 -14.91
CA ARG A 537 -18.26 24.72 -15.32
C ARG A 537 -16.84 24.85 -14.75
N CYS A 538 -16.42 23.92 -13.88
CA CYS A 538 -15.14 23.96 -13.18
C CYS A 538 -14.00 23.42 -14.05
N LYS A 539 -12.98 24.25 -14.31
CA LYS A 539 -11.79 23.87 -15.11
C LYS A 539 -10.55 23.54 -14.27
N ASN A 540 -10.70 23.41 -12.96
CA ASN A 540 -9.58 23.24 -12.02
C ASN A 540 -9.05 21.80 -11.93
N LEU A 541 -9.62 20.83 -12.66
CA LEU A 541 -9.21 19.42 -12.60
C LEU A 541 -7.71 19.25 -12.89
N THR A 542 -7.21 19.80 -13.99
CA THR A 542 -5.79 19.63 -14.37
C THR A 542 -4.85 20.20 -13.31
N LEU A 543 -5.20 21.37 -12.76
CA LEU A 543 -4.43 22.02 -11.70
C LEU A 543 -4.42 21.15 -10.43
N PHE A 544 -5.59 20.65 -10.01
CA PHE A 544 -5.71 19.73 -8.87
C PHE A 544 -4.84 18.48 -9.07
N LEU A 545 -4.93 17.83 -10.23
CA LEU A 545 -4.18 16.59 -10.49
C LEU A 545 -2.66 16.82 -10.42
N ILE A 546 -2.13 17.93 -10.97
CA ILE A 546 -0.70 18.23 -10.94
C ILE A 546 -0.20 18.44 -9.50
N PHE A 547 -0.87 19.32 -8.74
CA PHE A 547 -0.45 19.63 -7.36
C PHE A 547 -0.66 18.44 -6.42
N PHE A 548 -1.75 17.69 -6.59
CA PHE A 548 -1.99 16.48 -5.82
C PHE A 548 -0.98 15.37 -6.16
N PHE A 549 -0.60 15.21 -7.43
CA PHE A 549 0.48 14.30 -7.84
C PHE A 549 1.80 14.64 -7.14
N LEU A 550 2.17 15.93 -7.10
CA LEU A 550 3.35 16.38 -6.35
C LEU A 550 3.20 16.13 -4.84
N ALA A 551 2.02 16.40 -4.25
CA ALA A 551 1.75 16.14 -2.84
C ALA A 551 1.94 14.66 -2.49
N VAL A 552 1.51 13.76 -3.36
CA VAL A 552 1.68 12.32 -3.22
C VAL A 552 3.15 11.93 -3.34
N ILE A 553 3.92 12.48 -4.29
CA ILE A 553 5.38 12.25 -4.38
C ILE A 553 6.04 12.59 -3.04
N PHE A 554 5.84 13.81 -2.52
CA PHE A 554 6.47 14.24 -1.27
C PHE A 554 5.99 13.45 -0.05
N THR A 555 4.73 13.00 -0.05
CA THR A 555 4.19 12.10 0.99
C THR A 555 4.93 10.77 0.99
N PHE A 556 5.08 10.14 -0.18
CA PHE A 556 5.76 8.84 -0.28
C PHE A 556 7.28 8.94 -0.18
N MET A 557 7.86 10.12 -0.42
CA MET A 557 9.28 10.38 -0.11
C MET A 557 9.61 10.25 1.38
N ALA A 558 8.64 10.36 2.28
CA ALA A 558 8.83 10.16 3.71
C ALA A 558 8.87 8.66 4.12
N VAL A 559 8.31 7.76 3.31
CA VAL A 559 8.08 6.35 3.70
C VAL A 559 9.38 5.54 3.77
N THR A 560 10.19 5.57 2.71
CA THR A 560 11.47 4.85 2.67
C THR A 560 12.43 5.34 3.76
N PRO A 561 12.67 6.66 3.92
CA PRO A 561 13.56 7.15 4.96
C PRO A 561 13.04 6.87 6.37
N SER A 562 11.71 6.89 6.60
CA SER A 562 11.13 6.48 7.91
C SER A 562 11.45 5.04 8.25
N THR A 563 11.30 4.12 7.28
CA THR A 563 11.63 2.69 7.47
C THR A 563 13.11 2.51 7.78
N VAL A 564 13.99 3.20 7.06
CA VAL A 564 15.44 3.16 7.28
C VAL A 564 15.82 3.77 8.63
N ALA A 565 15.16 4.85 9.06
CA ALA A 565 15.36 5.44 10.38
C ALA A 565 14.93 4.50 11.51
N VAL A 566 13.80 3.79 11.34
CA VAL A 566 13.34 2.74 12.26
C VAL A 566 14.38 1.63 12.40
N LEU A 567 14.96 1.17 11.29
CA LEU A 567 16.00 0.14 11.32
C LEU A 567 17.31 0.61 11.96
N ARG A 568 17.65 1.89 11.83
CA ARG A 568 18.90 2.47 12.34
C ARG A 568 18.84 2.88 13.80
N CYS A 569 17.66 3.21 14.34
CA CYS A 569 17.52 3.68 15.72
C CYS A 569 17.34 2.56 16.74
N VAL A 570 17.30 1.31 16.30
CA VAL A 570 17.13 0.10 17.13
C VAL A 570 18.36 -0.81 17.03
N PRO A 571 18.61 -1.67 18.05
CA PRO A 571 19.69 -2.65 17.98
C PRO A 571 19.55 -3.61 16.80
N ASP A 572 20.68 -4.03 16.22
CA ASP A 572 20.72 -4.90 15.02
C ASP A 572 19.90 -6.19 15.19
N LYS A 573 19.95 -6.79 16.39
CA LYS A 573 19.20 -8.01 16.77
C LYS A 573 17.70 -7.80 16.98
N GLN A 574 17.17 -6.61 16.70
CA GLN A 574 15.75 -6.27 16.85
C GLN A 574 15.16 -5.57 15.61
N ARG A 575 15.91 -5.43 14.52
CA ARG A 575 15.49 -4.70 13.31
C ARG A 575 14.20 -5.23 12.69
N SER A 576 14.13 -6.54 12.45
CA SER A 576 12.93 -7.17 11.90
C SER A 576 11.77 -7.03 12.87
N PHE A 577 12.01 -7.21 14.17
CA PHE A 577 10.97 -7.07 15.19
C PHE A 577 10.41 -5.64 15.27
N ALA A 578 11.25 -4.61 15.11
CA ALA A 578 10.83 -3.22 15.01
C ALA A 578 9.93 -2.98 13.79
N LEU A 579 10.25 -3.56 12.62
CA LEU A 579 9.35 -3.53 11.46
C LEU A 579 8.03 -4.27 11.71
N GLY A 580 8.08 -5.34 12.51
CA GLY A 580 6.90 -6.07 12.96
C GLY A 580 5.98 -5.20 13.82
N VAL A 581 6.55 -4.48 14.81
CA VAL A 581 5.83 -3.51 15.64
C VAL A 581 5.28 -2.38 14.78
N GLN A 582 6.10 -1.77 13.91
CA GLN A 582 5.66 -0.73 12.97
C GLN A 582 4.45 -1.19 12.18
N SER A 583 4.48 -2.40 11.60
CA SER A 583 3.39 -2.90 10.77
C SER A 583 2.06 -3.08 11.52
N VAL A 584 2.11 -3.47 12.80
CA VAL A 584 0.89 -3.58 13.64
C VAL A 584 0.26 -2.21 13.84
N PHE A 585 1.05 -1.21 14.22
CA PHE A 585 0.55 0.16 14.41
C PHE A 585 0.01 0.76 13.10
N LEU A 586 0.76 0.62 12.01
CA LEU A 586 0.35 1.09 10.69
C LEU A 586 -1.00 0.51 10.28
N ARG A 587 -1.27 -0.76 10.56
CA ARG A 587 -2.54 -1.40 10.18
C ARG A 587 -3.69 -1.05 11.10
N LEU A 588 -3.50 -1.22 12.41
CA LEU A 588 -4.55 -1.03 13.40
C LEU A 588 -4.97 0.44 13.53
N LEU A 589 -4.02 1.37 13.46
CA LEU A 589 -4.25 2.79 13.71
C LEU A 589 -4.12 3.66 12.44
N GLY A 590 -3.64 3.10 11.34
CA GLY A 590 -3.49 3.79 10.06
C GLY A 590 -4.45 3.27 8.99
N THR A 591 -4.14 2.11 8.40
CA THR A 591 -4.81 1.62 7.18
C THR A 591 -6.26 1.21 7.39
N VAL A 592 -6.61 0.62 8.55
CA VAL A 592 -8.00 0.26 8.88
C VAL A 592 -8.86 1.50 9.15
N PRO A 593 -8.47 2.43 10.05
CA PRO A 593 -9.29 3.60 10.33
C PRO A 593 -9.27 4.66 9.23
N GLY A 594 -8.26 4.69 8.35
CA GLY A 594 -8.13 5.70 7.29
C GLY A 594 -9.36 5.80 6.38
N PRO A 595 -9.76 4.72 5.68
CA PRO A 595 -10.98 4.70 4.88
C PRO A 595 -12.25 4.97 5.71
N ILE A 596 -12.33 4.50 6.95
CA ILE A 596 -13.50 4.73 7.81
C ILE A 596 -13.67 6.23 8.10
N LEU A 597 -12.58 6.90 8.49
CA LEU A 597 -12.57 8.32 8.82
C LEU A 597 -12.92 9.17 7.59
N PHE A 598 -12.28 8.89 6.44
CA PHE A 598 -12.55 9.59 5.19
C PHE A 598 -13.96 9.32 4.66
N GLY A 599 -14.45 8.08 4.80
CA GLY A 599 -15.82 7.70 4.44
C GLY A 599 -16.86 8.48 5.26
N PHE A 600 -16.69 8.51 6.58
CA PHE A 600 -17.57 9.30 7.47
C PHE A 600 -17.56 10.79 7.14
N ALA A 601 -16.39 11.35 6.81
CA ALA A 601 -16.24 12.73 6.42
C ALA A 601 -17.01 13.04 5.12
N ILE A 602 -16.89 12.19 4.11
CA ILE A 602 -17.61 12.33 2.84
C ILE A 602 -19.11 12.17 3.07
N ASP A 603 -19.52 11.16 3.83
CA ASP A 603 -20.94 10.91 4.12
C ASP A 603 -21.58 12.04 4.94
N SER A 604 -20.80 12.75 5.77
CA SER A 604 -21.24 13.95 6.48
C SER A 604 -21.50 15.14 5.54
N SER A 605 -21.00 15.10 4.30
CA SER A 605 -21.29 16.07 3.24
C SER A 605 -22.50 15.67 2.37
N CYS A 606 -23.19 14.57 2.68
CA CYS A 606 -24.34 14.15 1.87
C CYS A 606 -25.53 15.11 1.96
N SER A 607 -26.04 15.50 0.79
CA SER A 607 -27.22 16.34 0.62
C SER A 607 -28.48 15.53 0.30
N LEU A 608 -28.34 14.41 -0.43
CA LEU A 608 -29.45 13.52 -0.78
C LEU A 608 -29.07 12.05 -0.56
N TRP A 609 -29.76 11.40 0.37
CA TRP A 609 -29.54 9.99 0.73
C TRP A 609 -30.38 9.03 -0.11
N ASP A 610 -29.84 7.86 -0.40
CA ASP A 610 -30.63 6.71 -0.79
C ASP A 610 -31.43 6.22 0.41
N ILE A 611 -32.75 6.14 0.25
CA ILE A 611 -33.66 5.61 1.25
C ILE A 611 -34.51 4.61 0.51
N ASN A 612 -34.32 3.33 0.83
CA ASN A 612 -35.10 2.28 0.20
C ASN A 612 -36.56 2.29 0.69
N GLU A 613 -37.41 1.48 0.06
CA GLU A 613 -38.83 1.37 0.42
C GLU A 613 -39.04 0.94 1.89
N CYS A 614 -38.07 0.23 2.48
CA CYS A 614 -38.05 -0.16 3.89
C CYS A 614 -37.54 0.94 4.84
N LYS A 615 -37.37 2.20 4.38
CA LYS A 615 -36.85 3.37 5.12
C LYS A 615 -35.44 3.20 5.70
N THR A 616 -34.66 2.25 5.20
CA THR A 616 -33.25 2.10 5.58
C THR A 616 -32.38 2.97 4.68
N LYS A 617 -31.38 3.59 5.30
CA LYS A 617 -30.47 4.55 4.68
C LYS A 617 -29.36 3.80 3.95
N GLY A 618 -29.26 4.02 2.64
CA GLY A 618 -28.24 3.46 1.76
C GLY A 618 -27.08 4.42 1.48
N ALA A 619 -26.48 4.32 0.30
CA ALA A 619 -25.43 5.22 -0.16
C ALA A 619 -25.97 6.64 -0.38
N CYS A 620 -25.10 7.65 -0.38
CA CYS A 620 -25.51 8.99 -0.74
C CYS A 620 -25.51 9.19 -2.26
N TRP A 621 -26.57 9.80 -2.79
CA TRP A 621 -26.72 10.12 -4.21
C TRP A 621 -26.03 11.43 -4.61
N VAL A 622 -26.13 12.45 -3.76
CA VAL A 622 -25.62 13.81 -4.05
C VAL A 622 -24.92 14.37 -2.84
N TYR A 623 -23.68 14.82 -3.03
CA TYR A 623 -22.83 15.41 -2.01
C TYR A 623 -22.75 16.93 -2.17
N ASP A 624 -22.63 17.66 -1.06
CA ASP A 624 -22.20 19.05 -1.01
C ASP A 624 -20.69 19.10 -1.28
N ASN A 625 -20.33 19.65 -2.45
CA ASN A 625 -18.96 19.64 -2.93
C ASN A 625 -18.05 20.51 -2.05
N GLU A 626 -18.51 21.67 -1.60
CA GLU A 626 -17.68 22.55 -0.78
C GLU A 626 -17.40 21.91 0.57
N LYS A 627 -18.45 21.41 1.23
CA LYS A 627 -18.32 20.75 2.53
C LYS A 627 -17.42 19.52 2.43
N MET A 628 -17.54 18.72 1.37
CA MET A 628 -16.67 17.58 1.12
C MET A 628 -15.19 17.98 1.04
N ALA A 629 -14.86 19.03 0.27
CA ALA A 629 -13.50 19.50 0.10
C ALA A 629 -12.89 20.01 1.42
N TYR A 630 -13.65 20.79 2.20
CA TYR A 630 -13.21 21.25 3.51
C TYR A 630 -12.94 20.10 4.48
N LEU A 631 -13.85 19.12 4.58
CA LEU A 631 -13.69 18.01 5.52
C LEU A 631 -12.48 17.14 5.19
N LEU A 632 -12.27 16.82 3.90
CA LEU A 632 -11.10 16.05 3.46
C LEU A 632 -9.80 16.80 3.69
N MET A 633 -9.78 18.12 3.41
CA MET A 633 -8.64 18.97 3.73
C MET A 633 -8.34 18.96 5.23
N SER A 634 -9.35 19.21 6.07
CA SER A 634 -9.17 19.31 7.52
C SER A 634 -8.59 18.03 8.12
N ILE A 635 -9.08 16.86 7.69
CA ILE A 635 -8.55 15.58 8.15
C ILE A 635 -7.11 15.39 7.68
N SER A 636 -6.83 15.63 6.40
CA SER A 636 -5.49 15.53 5.83
C SER A 636 -4.50 16.46 6.53
N ALA A 637 -4.88 17.72 6.73
CA ALA A 637 -4.08 18.73 7.41
C ALA A 637 -3.80 18.32 8.87
N ALA A 638 -4.82 17.88 9.61
CA ALA A 638 -4.65 17.43 10.99
C ALA A 638 -3.67 16.24 11.10
N CYS A 639 -3.84 15.22 10.26
CA CYS A 639 -2.93 14.07 10.23
C CYS A 639 -1.50 14.47 9.83
N LYS A 640 -1.33 15.35 8.84
CA LYS A 640 0.00 15.86 8.47
C LYS A 640 0.65 16.68 9.58
N SER A 641 -0.11 17.51 10.29
CA SER A 641 0.41 18.24 11.46
C SER A 641 0.86 17.28 12.56
N ILE A 642 0.06 16.26 12.86
CA ILE A 642 0.41 15.18 13.80
C ILE A 642 1.70 14.48 13.36
N THR A 643 1.83 14.16 12.08
CA THR A 643 3.03 13.55 11.51
C THR A 643 4.26 14.43 11.75
N VAL A 644 4.21 15.71 11.38
CA VAL A 644 5.33 16.65 11.56
C VAL A 644 5.71 16.77 13.04
N ILE A 645 4.74 16.86 13.95
CA ILE A 645 4.99 16.91 15.40
C ILE A 645 5.76 15.67 15.86
N PHE A 646 5.32 14.47 15.48
CA PHE A 646 6.00 13.22 15.86
C PHE A 646 7.41 13.11 15.26
N VAL A 647 7.62 13.50 14.00
CA VAL A 647 8.97 13.47 13.39
C VAL A 647 9.89 14.49 14.05
N VAL A 648 9.38 15.68 14.40
CA VAL A 648 10.13 16.70 15.15
C VAL A 648 10.53 16.16 16.53
N MET A 649 9.61 15.52 17.25
CA MET A 649 9.92 14.85 18.52
C MET A 649 10.99 13.77 18.37
N ALA A 650 10.96 12.99 17.28
CA ALA A 650 11.99 11.99 17.01
C ALA A 650 13.40 12.61 16.86
N VAL A 651 13.52 13.78 16.22
CA VAL A 651 14.81 14.51 16.14
C VAL A 651 15.29 14.97 17.51
N PHE A 652 14.39 15.47 18.36
CA PHE A 652 14.76 15.96 19.69
C PHE A 652 15.17 14.83 20.64
N PHE A 653 14.51 13.68 20.56
CA PHE A 653 14.84 12.52 21.39
C PHE A 653 16.05 11.74 20.89
N TYR A 654 16.38 11.81 19.59
CA TYR A 654 17.47 11.03 19.03
C TYR A 654 18.84 11.45 19.56
N LYS A 655 19.41 10.56 20.38
CA LYS A 655 20.80 10.61 20.86
C LYS A 655 21.68 9.66 20.03
N PRO A 656 22.65 10.17 19.25
CA PRO A 656 23.59 9.33 18.53
C PRO A 656 24.54 8.60 19.51
N PRO A 657 25.05 7.42 19.15
CA PRO A 657 26.03 6.72 19.95
C PRO A 657 27.39 7.45 19.96
N PRO A 658 28.20 7.29 21.02
CA PRO A 658 29.51 7.93 21.10
C PRO A 658 30.43 7.46 19.94
N PRO A 659 31.30 8.33 19.40
CA PRO A 659 32.25 7.93 18.36
C PRO A 659 33.13 6.78 18.87
N ARG A 660 33.18 5.65 18.14
CA ARG A 660 34.14 4.58 18.46
C ARG A 660 35.56 5.10 18.24
N PRO A 661 36.54 4.84 19.13
CA PRO A 661 37.93 5.05 18.81
C PRO A 661 38.29 4.18 17.60
N ALA A 662 38.91 4.78 16.59
CA ALA A 662 39.35 4.09 15.39
C ALA A 662 40.21 2.88 15.81
N LEU A 663 39.82 1.68 15.35
CA LEU A 663 40.73 0.53 15.39
C LEU A 663 42.00 0.95 14.63
N PRO A 664 43.20 0.68 15.17
CA PRO A 664 44.43 0.86 14.41
C PRO A 664 44.28 0.12 13.09
N ARG A 665 44.54 0.81 11.98
CA ARG A 665 44.83 0.12 10.73
C ARG A 665 46.02 -0.77 11.03
N GLU A 666 45.85 -2.08 10.98
CA GLU A 666 47.00 -2.94 10.67
C GLU A 666 47.40 -2.54 9.26
N ASP A 667 48.37 -1.63 9.17
CA ASP A 667 49.14 -1.45 7.96
C ASP A 667 49.71 -2.83 7.65
N SER A 668 49.24 -3.40 6.54
CA SER A 668 49.80 -4.63 6.00
C SER A 668 51.26 -4.34 5.68
N GLU A 669 52.16 -4.71 6.59
CA GLU A 669 53.57 -4.84 6.27
C GLU A 669 53.69 -5.78 5.07
N MET A 670 54.28 -5.20 4.03
CA MET A 670 54.59 -5.79 2.75
C MET A 670 55.52 -7.00 2.96
N ILE A 671 54.95 -8.21 3.00
CA ILE A 671 55.74 -9.44 2.85
C ILE A 671 56.26 -9.46 1.40
N PRO A 672 57.58 -9.45 1.17
CA PRO A 672 58.12 -9.42 -0.18
C PRO A 672 57.82 -10.72 -0.92
N HIS A 673 57.45 -10.55 -2.19
CA HIS A 673 57.11 -11.56 -3.18
C HIS A 673 57.99 -12.83 -3.13
N LEU A 674 57.34 -14.00 -3.02
CA LEU A 674 57.90 -15.28 -3.46
C LEU A 674 57.05 -15.80 -4.63
N PRO A 675 57.64 -16.21 -5.77
CA PRO A 675 56.89 -16.51 -6.99
C PRO A 675 56.09 -17.81 -6.91
N CYS A 676 54.95 -17.77 -7.59
CA CYS A 676 53.98 -18.84 -7.70
C CYS A 676 54.50 -19.93 -8.67
N SER A 677 54.97 -21.05 -8.12
CA SER A 677 55.07 -22.32 -8.85
C SER A 677 55.07 -23.48 -7.85
N LEU A 678 54.26 -24.51 -8.13
CA LEU A 678 54.05 -25.77 -7.41
C LEU A 678 52.76 -25.84 -6.56
N GLN A 679 51.63 -25.95 -7.26
CA GLN A 679 50.51 -26.73 -6.75
C GLN A 679 49.90 -27.55 -7.89
N LYS A 680 50.60 -28.63 -8.25
CA LYS A 680 50.04 -29.77 -8.97
C LYS A 680 50.56 -31.02 -8.26
N ASN A 681 49.63 -31.90 -7.89
CA ASN A 681 49.79 -33.18 -7.19
C ASN A 681 49.58 -33.13 -5.67
N GLN A 682 48.31 -33.22 -5.28
CA GLN A 682 47.92 -34.04 -4.12
C GLN A 682 46.49 -34.55 -4.34
N ASN A 683 46.36 -35.56 -5.20
CA ASN A 683 45.24 -36.48 -5.25
C ASN A 683 45.87 -37.87 -5.46
N ASP A 684 46.15 -38.57 -4.37
CA ASP A 684 46.03 -40.03 -4.29
C ASP A 684 46.42 -40.49 -2.89
N ILE A 685 45.42 -40.80 -2.06
CA ILE A 685 45.56 -41.73 -0.95
C ILE A 685 44.36 -42.67 -1.02
N ARG A 686 44.61 -43.89 -1.48
CA ARG A 686 43.79 -45.08 -1.18
C ARG A 686 44.62 -46.07 -0.35
N PRO A 687 43.96 -46.97 0.41
CA PRO A 687 44.50 -47.50 1.65
C PRO A 687 45.05 -48.94 1.54
N THR A 688 45.81 -49.32 2.57
CA THR A 688 46.04 -50.68 3.13
C THR A 688 46.69 -51.79 2.28
N GLN A 689 47.84 -52.29 2.76
CA GLN A 689 48.23 -53.71 3.00
C GLN A 689 49.74 -53.75 3.30
N GLN A 690 50.19 -54.05 4.53
CA GLN A 690 50.47 -55.38 5.09
C GLN A 690 51.53 -56.18 4.30
N ILE A 691 52.67 -56.45 4.94
CA ILE A 691 53.45 -57.71 5.01
C ILE A 691 54.97 -57.44 5.10
N THR A 692 55.57 -58.13 6.08
CA THR A 692 56.99 -58.34 6.45
C THR A 692 57.78 -57.18 7.03
#